data_AF-F7JRY6-F1
#
_entry.id   AF-F7JRY6-F1
#
_cell.length_a   1.000
_cell.length_b   1.000
_cell.length_c   1.000
_cell.angle_alpha   90.00
_cell.angle_beta   90.00
_cell.angle_gamma   90.00
#
_symmetry.space_group_name_H-M   'P 1'
#
loop_
_entity.id
_entity.type
_entity.pdbx_description
1 polymer ?
#
loop_
_entity_poly.entity_id
_entity_poly.type
_entity_poly.pdbx_seq_one_letter_code
_entity_poly.pdbx_strand_id
1 'polypeptide(L)'
;MSENKRPTQAQRQRWKQASMEQQAKMKEMIQTLAESYQENPENIAELLQFGSKFYRYSVRNTMLIYRQNPHATYVQSYKAWKAMGYSPKEGVHGMKVFVPVKTTWLEPEEGKRVQLKYASKEDRIRYQAGEIPGTVRTSYEIGTVFDISQTTYPPELYPRLYAVGYPSELHRDVEKGLIAYAEERLACPVQVEDLSSISLRGAFYPMENKIRLNERLKDSQRLSTLAHELGHAMQHREMTKSEAQMELEADALGIMLEQYLGFEPTEARKRHLAECYRSYQEEYRKHPGERESFGTVMEQVFQKFRQELPKIEQYIQKYVPEQTLQKLSQPQRGERPEQTNQERYAQIKAQIRIVDYAQQHGYHVVAKGNYYTLKEHDSVIIDPEKNCFWRNSGRGTNPQGSVIDFAMNFVHSGDLEASLEELSQQVGGTSYPVQREREHPATAKTVEKVSLKDHLPERNRDMRRAYAYLTKTRWIDPDVVQDFVDRKMLYQDVKGNCVFLAYGADGEPNFATFRGTLSERKFLGDIRGSDYTHDFYISNGADKLIVTESVIDAMSVMSILKGQNHDFQGYDYLVQAGTKKYDAVLTQLQEHPEVNEVLLAMDHDIAGVKGMQKVQELIGEFPEERKVSIHVPDPQYKDWNEVLSTAMRKMQPLEQIPFLREGELPEIHFCAVQSTEQVEERGFRKRGDQEQYRLVEIGSEGQIQPMEINRNVIYTDPEQLKPLVPKMYELVKYEELEEQRAFRMEQSRETEQKQIEAPSQESGKKLAAEQIRVENGLVMAEVQLDGQRETLAVSREGNRYYVETGYAFDETLQEHDLDEHAAEQIREQLGGRMEELGEGLLYLEDPLPESPRKSSPFLERVQQEEQKKAEMGMEYQPEEAMEMML
;
A
#
# COMPACT_ATOMS: atom_id res chain seq x y z
N MET A 1 6.93 5.23 -34.32
CA MET A 1 5.84 4.35 -34.80
C MET A 1 6.27 2.90 -34.58
N SER A 2 5.96 2.32 -33.43
CA SER A 2 5.48 0.95 -33.42
C SER A 2 4.00 1.10 -33.12
N GLU A 3 3.15 0.84 -34.11
CA GLU A 3 1.76 0.55 -33.84
C GLU A 3 1.74 -0.42 -32.65
N ASN A 4 0.96 -0.13 -31.61
CA ASN A 4 0.55 -1.15 -30.66
C ASN A 4 -0.34 -2.11 -31.45
N LYS A 5 0.29 -2.90 -32.33
CA LYS A 5 -0.32 -3.98 -33.05
C LYS A 5 -0.83 -4.87 -31.95
N ARG A 6 -2.15 -4.92 -31.79
CA ARG A 6 -2.79 -6.02 -31.07
C ARG A 6 -2.05 -7.27 -31.56
N PRO A 7 -1.44 -8.05 -30.65
CA PRO A 7 -0.58 -9.15 -31.05
C PRO A 7 -1.37 -9.98 -32.06
N THR A 8 -0.76 -10.19 -33.23
CA THR A 8 -1.41 -10.91 -34.32
C THR A 8 -1.88 -12.27 -33.81
N GLN A 9 -2.86 -12.87 -34.47
CA GLN A 9 -3.32 -14.22 -34.08
C GLN A 9 -2.14 -15.20 -33.99
N ALA A 10 -1.17 -15.08 -34.89
CA ALA A 10 0.09 -15.83 -34.86
C ALA A 10 0.97 -15.50 -33.64
N GLN A 11 1.12 -14.23 -33.25
CA GLN A 11 1.87 -13.86 -32.03
C GLN A 11 1.19 -14.38 -30.75
N ARG A 12 -0.15 -14.29 -30.67
CA ARG A 12 -0.91 -14.85 -29.53
C ARG A 12 -0.79 -16.37 -29.46
N GLN A 13 -0.86 -17.05 -30.60
CA GLN A 13 -0.64 -18.49 -30.68
C GLN A 13 0.78 -18.86 -30.24
N ARG A 14 1.81 -18.13 -30.69
CA ARG A 14 3.19 -18.33 -30.25
C ARG A 14 3.38 -18.14 -28.75
N TRP A 15 2.80 -17.08 -28.15
CA TRP A 15 2.89 -16.88 -26.70
C TRP A 15 2.11 -17.94 -25.92
N LYS A 16 0.94 -18.36 -26.41
CA LYS A 16 0.16 -19.45 -25.82
C LYS A 16 0.97 -20.75 -25.86
N GLN A 17 1.59 -21.06 -26.99
CA GLN A 17 2.43 -22.24 -27.15
C GLN A 17 3.67 -22.19 -26.25
N ALA A 18 4.41 -21.08 -26.23
CA ALA A 18 5.57 -20.90 -25.35
C ALA A 18 5.19 -20.99 -23.86
N SER A 19 4.02 -20.47 -23.47
CA SER A 19 3.49 -20.62 -22.11
C SER A 19 3.14 -22.07 -21.80
N MET A 20 2.53 -22.81 -22.74
CA MET A 20 2.22 -24.23 -22.58
C MET A 20 3.48 -25.09 -22.46
N GLU A 21 4.48 -24.85 -23.31
CA GLU A 21 5.79 -25.52 -23.25
C GLU A 21 6.49 -25.25 -21.91
N GLN A 22 6.47 -23.99 -21.43
CA GLN A 22 7.05 -23.65 -20.14
C GLN A 22 6.29 -24.29 -18.97
N GLN A 23 4.95 -24.36 -19.04
CA GLN A 23 4.13 -25.06 -18.04
C GLN A 23 4.44 -26.55 -18.03
N ALA A 24 4.56 -27.19 -19.20
CA ALA A 24 4.92 -28.60 -19.33
C ALA A 24 6.31 -28.87 -18.71
N LYS A 25 7.29 -28.02 -19.01
CA LYS A 25 8.64 -28.11 -18.41
C LYS A 25 8.63 -27.97 -16.88
N MET A 26 7.78 -27.09 -16.35
CA MET A 26 7.63 -26.94 -14.89
C MET A 26 6.96 -28.17 -14.25
N LYS A 27 5.95 -28.75 -14.91
CA LYS A 27 5.33 -30.01 -14.46
C LYS A 27 6.33 -31.16 -14.49
N GLU A 28 7.11 -31.28 -15.56
CA GLU A 28 8.19 -32.26 -15.71
C GLU A 28 9.23 -32.12 -14.59
N MET A 29 9.68 -30.89 -14.27
CA MET A 29 10.61 -30.67 -13.14
C MET A 29 10.06 -31.20 -11.81
N ILE A 30 8.76 -31.01 -11.53
CA ILE A 30 8.12 -31.52 -10.32
C ILE A 30 8.07 -33.05 -10.37
N GLN A 31 7.65 -33.61 -11.50
CA GLN A 31 7.50 -35.05 -11.69
C GLN A 31 8.84 -35.78 -11.54
N THR A 32 9.88 -35.34 -12.26
CA THR A 32 11.22 -35.94 -12.18
C THR A 32 11.81 -35.85 -10.78
N LEU A 33 11.57 -34.74 -10.06
CA LEU A 33 12.00 -34.62 -8.68
C LEU A 33 11.26 -35.60 -7.77
N ALA A 34 9.94 -35.74 -7.94
CA ALA A 34 9.14 -36.71 -7.18
C ALA A 34 9.54 -38.17 -7.46
N GLU A 35 9.86 -38.49 -8.71
CA GLU A 35 10.33 -39.81 -9.13
C GLU A 35 11.71 -40.14 -8.55
N SER A 36 12.59 -39.15 -8.43
CA SER A 36 13.94 -39.34 -7.87
C SER A 36 13.93 -39.83 -6.42
N TYR A 37 12.86 -39.55 -5.66
CA TYR A 37 12.70 -40.04 -4.29
C TYR A 37 12.43 -41.54 -4.19
N GLN A 38 11.98 -42.18 -5.28
CA GLN A 38 11.83 -43.63 -5.30
C GLN A 38 13.19 -44.33 -5.29
N GLU A 39 14.17 -43.74 -5.98
CA GLU A 39 15.54 -44.25 -6.04
C GLU A 39 16.37 -43.81 -4.83
N ASN A 40 16.24 -42.54 -4.43
CA ASN A 40 17.01 -41.91 -3.35
C ASN A 40 16.07 -41.19 -2.36
N PRO A 41 15.31 -41.93 -1.53
CA PRO A 41 14.34 -41.35 -0.60
C PRO A 41 14.97 -40.51 0.51
N GLU A 42 16.27 -40.66 0.77
CA GLU A 42 17.01 -39.82 1.70
C GLU A 42 17.00 -38.34 1.27
N ASN A 43 16.88 -38.06 -0.04
CA ASN A 43 16.78 -36.70 -0.57
C ASN A 43 15.46 -35.99 -0.21
N ILE A 44 14.45 -36.72 0.28
CA ILE A 44 13.22 -36.11 0.79
C ILE A 44 13.55 -35.19 1.97
N ALA A 45 14.55 -35.55 2.79
CA ALA A 45 14.99 -34.71 3.90
C ALA A 45 15.52 -33.35 3.42
N GLU A 46 16.26 -33.31 2.31
CA GLU A 46 16.76 -32.06 1.73
C GLU A 46 15.61 -31.14 1.28
N LEU A 47 14.58 -31.71 0.66
CA LEU A 47 13.37 -30.96 0.29
C LEU A 47 12.64 -30.42 1.53
N LEU A 48 12.54 -31.21 2.60
CA LEU A 48 11.90 -30.79 3.86
C LEU A 48 12.69 -29.68 4.54
N GLN A 49 14.02 -29.81 4.61
CA GLN A 49 14.90 -28.77 5.11
C GLN A 49 14.75 -27.48 4.31
N PHE A 50 14.77 -27.57 2.98
CA PHE A 50 14.51 -26.41 2.12
C PHE A 50 13.10 -25.84 2.34
N GLY A 51 12.10 -26.71 2.41
CA GLY A 51 10.69 -26.38 2.62
C GLY A 51 10.41 -25.68 3.95
N SER A 52 11.20 -25.93 5.00
CA SER A 52 11.10 -25.21 6.28
C SER A 52 11.28 -23.69 6.13
N LYS A 53 11.97 -23.22 5.07
CA LYS A 53 12.16 -21.80 4.74
C LYS A 53 11.06 -21.27 3.83
N PHE A 54 10.47 -22.13 3.00
CA PHE A 54 9.48 -21.79 1.97
C PHE A 54 8.08 -22.33 2.26
N TYR A 55 7.78 -22.69 3.51
CA TYR A 55 6.51 -23.31 3.93
C TYR A 55 5.25 -22.50 3.61
N ARG A 56 5.39 -21.20 3.31
CA ARG A 56 4.31 -20.31 2.85
C ARG A 56 3.94 -20.52 1.37
N TYR A 57 4.84 -21.10 0.58
CA TYR A 57 4.55 -21.56 -0.78
C TYR A 57 3.88 -22.94 -0.76
N SER A 58 3.19 -23.31 -1.84
CA SER A 58 2.73 -24.70 -2.02
C SER A 58 3.93 -25.65 -2.14
N VAL A 59 3.74 -26.94 -1.83
CA VAL A 59 4.79 -27.96 -2.01
C VAL A 59 5.32 -27.96 -3.43
N ARG A 60 4.42 -27.84 -4.42
CA ARG A 60 4.79 -27.73 -5.84
C ARG A 60 5.67 -26.53 -6.13
N ASN A 61 5.33 -25.35 -5.60
CA ASN A 61 6.18 -24.16 -5.78
C ASN A 61 7.50 -24.28 -5.02
N THR A 62 7.51 -24.91 -3.85
CA THR A 62 8.72 -25.20 -3.08
C THR A 62 9.66 -26.10 -3.88
N MET A 63 9.15 -27.19 -4.46
CA MET A 63 9.90 -28.08 -5.36
C MET A 63 10.45 -27.34 -6.59
N LEU A 64 9.66 -26.45 -7.20
CA LEU A 64 10.10 -25.65 -8.34
C LEU A 64 11.24 -24.70 -7.96
N ILE A 65 11.15 -24.03 -6.81
CA ILE A 65 12.21 -23.13 -6.33
C ILE A 65 13.46 -23.98 -6.02
N TYR A 66 13.32 -25.07 -5.26
CA TYR A 66 14.41 -25.99 -4.93
C TYR A 66 15.16 -26.49 -6.18
N ARG A 67 14.41 -26.94 -7.20
CA ARG A 67 14.99 -27.50 -8.43
C ARG A 67 15.74 -26.45 -9.26
N GLN A 68 15.33 -25.18 -9.19
CA GLN A 68 15.96 -24.08 -9.91
C GLN A 68 17.09 -23.42 -9.12
N ASN A 69 16.99 -23.37 -7.79
CA ASN A 69 18.01 -22.88 -6.87
C ASN A 69 17.87 -23.57 -5.49
N PRO A 70 18.65 -24.63 -5.22
CA PRO A 70 18.58 -25.37 -3.94
C PRO A 70 19.13 -24.57 -2.75
N HIS A 71 19.82 -23.46 -3.02
CA HIS A 71 20.39 -22.57 -2.00
C HIS A 71 19.60 -21.28 -1.82
N ALA A 72 18.39 -21.19 -2.39
CA ALA A 72 17.53 -20.04 -2.15
C ALA A 72 17.24 -19.90 -0.64
N THR A 73 17.24 -18.67 -0.16
CA THR A 73 17.09 -18.34 1.26
C THR A 73 15.82 -17.54 1.52
N TYR A 74 15.52 -16.58 0.65
CA TYR A 74 14.31 -15.78 0.71
C TYR A 74 13.95 -15.30 -0.69
N VAL A 75 12.76 -15.65 -1.18
CA VAL A 75 12.35 -15.32 -2.55
C VAL A 75 11.10 -14.46 -2.55
N GLN A 76 11.07 -13.47 -3.43
CA GLN A 76 9.91 -12.61 -3.66
C GLN A 76 9.73 -12.27 -5.13
N SER A 77 8.51 -11.89 -5.51
CA SER A 77 8.25 -11.38 -6.86
C SER A 77 8.95 -10.03 -7.09
N TYR A 78 9.19 -9.67 -8.35
CA TYR A 78 9.73 -8.35 -8.68
C TYR A 78 8.92 -7.20 -8.04
N LYS A 79 7.59 -7.31 -8.04
CA LYS A 79 6.69 -6.31 -7.45
C LYS A 79 6.87 -6.21 -5.93
N ALA A 80 7.01 -7.34 -5.24
CA ALA A 80 7.22 -7.37 -3.80
C ALA A 80 8.58 -6.77 -3.41
N TRP A 81 9.66 -7.10 -4.13
CA TRP A 81 10.95 -6.44 -3.93
C TRP A 81 10.88 -4.93 -4.14
N LYS A 82 10.17 -4.49 -5.20
CA LYS A 82 9.94 -3.06 -5.47
C LYS A 82 9.17 -2.36 -4.37
N ALA A 83 8.15 -3.01 -3.81
CA ALA A 83 7.39 -2.46 -2.69
C ALA A 83 8.26 -2.26 -1.44
N MET A 84 9.28 -3.10 -1.25
CA MET A 84 10.29 -2.96 -0.19
C MET A 84 11.38 -1.91 -0.51
N GLY A 85 11.32 -1.24 -1.65
CA GLY A 85 12.34 -0.27 -2.08
C GLY A 85 13.56 -0.89 -2.78
N TYR A 86 13.55 -2.20 -3.04
CA TYR A 86 14.67 -2.92 -3.67
C TYR A 86 14.29 -3.49 -5.03
N SER A 87 15.26 -4.03 -5.75
CA SER A 87 15.05 -4.60 -7.09
C SER A 87 16.05 -5.70 -7.38
N PRO A 88 15.68 -6.71 -8.19
CA PRO A 88 16.66 -7.63 -8.78
C PRO A 88 17.77 -6.86 -9.51
N LYS A 89 19.01 -7.35 -9.37
CA LYS A 89 20.19 -6.84 -10.05
C LYS A 89 20.01 -6.97 -11.57
N GLU A 90 20.65 -6.09 -12.33
CA GLU A 90 20.56 -6.14 -13.79
C GLU A 90 21.11 -7.46 -14.34
N GLY A 91 20.43 -8.04 -15.34
CA GLY A 91 20.85 -9.28 -16.00
C GLY A 91 20.55 -10.58 -15.26
N VAL A 92 20.00 -10.55 -14.04
CA VAL A 92 19.69 -11.80 -13.30
C VAL A 92 18.39 -12.44 -13.79
N HIS A 93 18.40 -13.77 -13.86
CA HIS A 93 17.21 -14.57 -14.19
C HIS A 93 16.53 -15.05 -12.91
N GLY A 94 15.23 -14.79 -12.80
CA GLY A 94 14.40 -15.28 -11.69
C GLY A 94 13.87 -16.70 -11.93
N MET A 95 13.44 -17.33 -10.85
CA MET A 95 12.87 -18.66 -10.81
C MET A 95 11.37 -18.63 -11.15
N LYS A 96 10.89 -19.65 -11.86
CA LYS A 96 9.49 -19.77 -12.28
C LYS A 96 8.66 -20.51 -11.23
N VAL A 97 7.48 -19.96 -10.92
CA VAL A 97 6.52 -20.52 -9.96
C VAL A 97 5.10 -20.40 -10.51
N PHE A 98 4.16 -21.21 -10.01
CA PHE A 98 2.74 -21.06 -10.32
C PHE A 98 2.09 -20.02 -9.40
N VAL A 99 1.34 -19.08 -9.97
CA VAL A 99 0.66 -18.01 -9.24
C VAL A 99 -0.84 -18.08 -9.53
N PRO A 100 -1.71 -18.06 -8.51
CA PRO A 100 -3.16 -18.07 -8.71
C PRO A 100 -3.63 -16.73 -9.28
N VAL A 101 -4.40 -16.79 -10.36
CA VAL A 101 -5.05 -15.66 -11.02
C VAL A 101 -6.54 -15.92 -11.05
N LYS A 102 -7.30 -15.09 -10.33
CA LYS A 102 -8.77 -15.12 -10.33
C LYS A 102 -9.26 -14.39 -11.58
N THR A 103 -10.01 -15.09 -12.42
CA THR A 103 -10.61 -14.54 -13.63
C THR A 103 -12.12 -14.72 -13.60
N THR A 104 -12.87 -13.64 -13.73
CA THR A 104 -14.33 -13.69 -13.88
C THR A 104 -14.68 -14.06 -15.31
N TRP A 105 -15.54 -15.08 -15.47
CA TRP A 105 -16.11 -15.51 -16.75
C TRP A 105 -17.60 -15.17 -16.77
N LEU A 106 -18.05 -14.58 -17.86
CA LEU A 106 -19.45 -14.30 -18.13
C LEU A 106 -20.00 -15.35 -19.09
N GLU A 107 -21.29 -15.64 -18.96
CA GLU A 107 -22.05 -16.48 -19.89
C GLU A 107 -23.18 -15.65 -20.53
N PRO A 108 -22.85 -14.76 -21.48
CA PRO A 108 -23.82 -13.84 -22.09
C PRO A 108 -24.87 -14.53 -22.99
N GLU A 109 -24.54 -15.71 -23.50
CA GLU A 109 -25.40 -16.63 -24.26
C GLU A 109 -25.12 -18.06 -23.75
N GLU A 110 -26.13 -18.94 -23.79
CA GLU A 110 -26.02 -20.32 -23.31
C GLU A 110 -24.86 -21.07 -23.99
N GLY A 111 -23.91 -21.58 -23.20
CA GLY A 111 -22.73 -22.30 -23.69
C GLY A 111 -21.56 -21.43 -24.18
N LYS A 112 -21.73 -20.10 -24.26
CA LYS A 112 -20.69 -19.17 -24.72
C LYS A 112 -20.05 -18.44 -23.55
N ARG A 113 -18.83 -18.84 -23.19
CA ARG A 113 -18.10 -18.25 -22.06
C ARG A 113 -17.07 -17.22 -22.53
N VAL A 114 -17.11 -16.03 -21.95
CA VAL A 114 -16.16 -14.95 -22.24
C VAL A 114 -15.59 -14.40 -20.95
N GLN A 115 -14.26 -14.24 -20.86
CA GLN A 115 -13.66 -13.60 -19.69
C GLN A 115 -14.11 -12.14 -19.60
N LEU A 116 -14.39 -11.63 -18.39
CA LEU A 116 -14.83 -10.26 -18.16
C LEU A 116 -13.92 -9.23 -18.85
N LYS A 117 -12.59 -9.46 -18.87
CA LYS A 117 -11.64 -8.58 -19.58
C LYS A 117 -11.82 -8.53 -21.10
N TYR A 118 -12.45 -9.54 -21.70
CA TYR A 118 -12.72 -9.66 -23.13
C TYR A 118 -14.21 -9.59 -23.48
N ALA A 119 -15.09 -9.51 -22.48
CA ALA A 119 -16.53 -9.36 -22.67
C ALA A 119 -16.84 -8.05 -23.41
N SER A 120 -17.92 -8.07 -24.21
CA SER A 120 -18.41 -6.90 -24.94
C SER A 120 -18.85 -5.81 -23.96
N LYS A 121 -19.01 -4.58 -24.43
CA LYS A 121 -19.48 -3.47 -23.58
C LYS A 121 -20.88 -3.78 -23.03
N GLU A 122 -21.74 -4.36 -23.87
CA GLU A 122 -23.11 -4.76 -23.54
C GLU A 122 -23.15 -5.87 -22.49
N ASP A 123 -22.36 -6.94 -22.65
CA ASP A 123 -22.31 -8.03 -21.68
C ASP A 123 -21.78 -7.58 -20.32
N ARG A 124 -20.84 -6.63 -20.28
CA ARG A 124 -20.35 -6.07 -19.01
C ARG A 124 -21.43 -5.28 -18.28
N ILE A 125 -22.24 -4.52 -19.02
CA ILE A 125 -23.35 -3.75 -18.46
C ILE A 125 -24.41 -4.72 -17.92
N ARG A 126 -24.78 -5.74 -18.70
CA ARG A 126 -25.71 -6.80 -18.26
C ARG A 126 -25.21 -7.53 -17.01
N TYR A 127 -23.90 -7.80 -16.92
CA TYR A 127 -23.30 -8.41 -15.73
C TYR A 127 -23.37 -7.49 -14.50
N GLN A 128 -23.10 -6.19 -14.68
CA GLN A 128 -23.20 -5.20 -13.60
C GLN A 128 -24.64 -4.97 -13.14
N ALA A 129 -25.61 -5.05 -14.05
CA ALA A 129 -27.03 -4.98 -13.76
C ALA A 129 -27.60 -6.29 -13.16
N GLY A 130 -26.79 -7.34 -13.01
CA GLY A 130 -27.23 -8.64 -12.49
C GLY A 130 -28.01 -9.50 -13.48
N GLU A 131 -28.09 -9.11 -14.75
CA GLU A 131 -28.88 -9.79 -15.80
C GLU A 131 -28.17 -11.02 -16.39
N ILE A 132 -26.85 -11.13 -16.26
CA ILE A 132 -26.09 -12.34 -16.64
C ILE A 132 -25.18 -12.81 -15.50
N PRO A 133 -25.04 -14.13 -15.31
CA PRO A 133 -24.20 -14.68 -14.26
C PRO A 133 -22.71 -14.49 -14.57
N GLY A 134 -21.93 -14.23 -13.53
CA GLY A 134 -20.48 -14.21 -13.57
C GLY A 134 -19.88 -15.26 -12.64
N THR A 135 -19.06 -16.16 -13.18
CA THR A 135 -18.38 -17.21 -12.40
C THR A 135 -16.90 -16.87 -12.27
N VAL A 136 -16.43 -16.71 -11.03
CA VAL A 136 -14.99 -16.54 -10.77
C VAL A 136 -14.30 -17.89 -10.87
N ARG A 137 -13.31 -18.01 -11.74
CA ARG A 137 -12.43 -19.18 -11.84
C ARG A 137 -11.01 -18.80 -11.47
N THR A 138 -10.41 -19.57 -10.58
CA THR A 138 -8.98 -19.48 -10.31
C THR A 138 -8.22 -20.32 -11.32
N SER A 139 -7.32 -19.70 -12.07
CA SER A 139 -6.36 -20.37 -12.93
C SER A 139 -4.94 -20.13 -12.42
N TYR A 140 -3.96 -20.91 -12.86
CA TYR A 140 -2.57 -20.73 -12.44
C TYR A 140 -1.73 -20.28 -13.64
N GLU A 141 -1.11 -19.11 -13.50
CA GLU A 141 -0.17 -18.56 -14.48
C GLU A 141 1.28 -18.71 -14.00
N ILE A 142 2.24 -18.54 -14.90
CA ILE A 142 3.66 -18.60 -14.56
C ILE A 142 4.11 -17.24 -14.02
N GLY A 143 4.44 -17.19 -12.74
CA GLY A 143 5.11 -16.07 -12.09
C GLY A 143 6.63 -16.20 -12.13
N THR A 144 7.32 -15.11 -11.78
CA THR A 144 8.79 -15.09 -11.61
C THR A 144 9.14 -14.50 -10.25
N VAL A 145 9.97 -15.22 -9.49
CA VAL A 145 10.48 -14.80 -8.17
C VAL A 145 12.01 -14.73 -8.20
N PHE A 146 12.58 -13.91 -7.34
CA PHE A 146 14.01 -13.65 -7.24
C PHE A 146 14.45 -13.88 -5.81
N ASP A 147 15.56 -14.60 -5.64
CA ASP A 147 16.20 -14.78 -4.34
C ASP A 147 16.84 -13.47 -3.86
N ILE A 148 16.89 -13.27 -2.55
CA ILE A 148 17.46 -12.08 -1.90
C ILE A 148 18.87 -11.75 -2.40
N SER A 149 19.71 -12.77 -2.65
CA SER A 149 21.08 -12.61 -3.18
C SER A 149 21.11 -12.02 -4.59
N GLN A 150 20.04 -12.19 -5.36
CA GLN A 150 19.88 -11.66 -6.71
C GLN A 150 19.37 -10.21 -6.72
N THR A 151 19.17 -9.60 -5.55
CA THR A 151 18.59 -8.24 -5.43
C THR A 151 19.58 -7.23 -4.88
N THR A 152 19.16 -5.97 -4.91
CA THR A 152 19.82 -4.82 -4.29
C THR A 152 19.57 -4.72 -2.78
N TYR A 153 18.95 -5.73 -2.16
CA TYR A 153 18.76 -5.78 -0.72
C TYR A 153 20.13 -5.89 0.00
N PRO A 154 20.44 -5.03 1.00
CA PRO A 154 21.74 -5.01 1.67
C PRO A 154 22.03 -6.30 2.45
N PRO A 155 23.22 -6.92 2.30
CA PRO A 155 23.62 -8.12 3.04
C PRO A 155 23.51 -8.00 4.57
N GLU A 156 23.73 -6.80 5.11
CA GLU A 156 23.69 -6.53 6.56
C GLU A 156 22.27 -6.65 7.12
N LEU A 157 21.26 -6.54 6.26
CA LEU A 157 19.85 -6.65 6.63
C LEU A 157 19.29 -8.07 6.39
N TYR A 158 20.08 -8.99 5.83
CA TYR A 158 19.65 -10.36 5.53
C TYR A 158 19.06 -11.10 6.75
N PRO A 159 19.65 -10.99 7.96
CA PRO A 159 19.09 -11.62 9.15
C PRO A 159 17.67 -11.18 9.51
N ARG A 160 17.17 -10.06 8.97
CA ARG A 160 15.79 -9.59 9.18
C ARG A 160 14.76 -10.34 8.33
N LEU A 161 15.18 -10.96 7.23
CA LEU A 161 14.27 -11.58 6.26
C LEU A 161 14.29 -13.11 6.28
N TYR A 162 15.37 -13.72 6.74
CA TYR A 162 15.42 -15.16 6.98
C TYR A 162 16.04 -15.46 8.35
N ALA A 163 15.38 -16.32 9.11
CA ALA A 163 15.86 -16.77 10.42
C ALA A 163 17.03 -17.74 10.25
N VAL A 164 18.06 -17.60 11.10
CA VAL A 164 19.27 -18.43 11.08
C VAL A 164 19.18 -19.64 12.03
N GLY A 165 17.99 -19.89 12.61
CA GLY A 165 17.81 -20.85 13.70
C GLY A 165 18.21 -20.29 15.06
N TYR A 166 18.22 -21.14 16.09
CA TYR A 166 18.60 -20.79 17.46
C TYR A 166 20.00 -21.35 17.76
N PRO A 167 20.89 -20.57 18.40
CA PRO A 167 22.20 -21.05 18.81
C PRO A 167 22.11 -22.07 19.96
N SER A 168 23.14 -22.90 20.09
CA SER A 168 23.10 -24.07 20.99
C SER A 168 22.92 -23.75 22.47
N GLU A 169 23.34 -22.55 22.90
CA GLU A 169 23.16 -22.07 24.27
C GLU A 169 21.68 -21.85 24.62
N LEU A 170 20.83 -21.63 23.61
CA LEU A 170 19.39 -21.40 23.79
C LEU A 170 18.55 -22.65 23.65
N HIS A 171 19.12 -23.79 23.24
CA HIS A 171 18.34 -25.01 22.97
C HIS A 171 17.51 -25.47 24.17
N ARG A 172 18.02 -25.31 25.40
CA ARG A 172 17.28 -25.63 26.61
C ARG A 172 16.05 -24.74 26.82
N ASP A 173 16.14 -23.46 26.47
CA ASP A 173 15.03 -22.53 26.63
C ASP A 173 14.02 -22.66 25.46
N VAL A 174 14.51 -22.95 24.25
CA VAL A 174 13.67 -23.35 23.12
C VAL A 174 12.88 -24.63 23.45
N GLU A 175 13.53 -25.63 24.06
CA GLU A 175 12.88 -26.86 24.52
C GLU A 175 11.76 -26.57 25.51
N LYS A 176 11.97 -25.69 26.49
CA LYS A 176 10.89 -25.26 27.42
C LYS A 176 9.72 -24.63 26.66
N GLY A 177 9.99 -23.83 25.63
CA GLY A 177 8.97 -23.28 24.75
C GLY A 177 8.15 -24.35 24.03
N LEU A 178 8.83 -25.37 23.49
CA LEU A 178 8.16 -26.51 22.84
C LEU A 178 7.34 -27.36 23.83
N ILE A 179 7.84 -27.57 25.05
CA ILE A 179 7.10 -28.25 26.13
C ILE A 179 5.85 -27.45 26.47
N ALA A 180 5.97 -26.14 26.71
CA ALA A 180 4.83 -25.28 27.01
C ALA A 180 3.80 -25.28 25.87
N TYR A 181 4.24 -25.30 24.61
CA TYR A 181 3.35 -25.47 23.47
C TYR A 181 2.61 -26.83 23.50
N ALA A 182 3.33 -27.93 23.74
CA ALA A 182 2.72 -29.26 23.84
C ALA A 182 1.65 -29.30 24.96
N GLU A 183 2.00 -28.81 26.15
CA GLU A 183 1.16 -28.90 27.34
C GLU A 183 -0.02 -27.93 27.30
N GLU A 184 0.20 -26.65 27.02
CA GLU A 184 -0.83 -25.62 27.07
C GLU A 184 -1.73 -25.64 25.82
N ARG A 185 -1.18 -25.92 24.62
CA ARG A 185 -1.92 -25.80 23.35
C ARG A 185 -2.44 -27.13 22.82
N LEU A 186 -1.65 -28.21 22.94
CA LEU A 186 -2.04 -29.55 22.49
C LEU A 186 -2.66 -30.39 23.61
N ALA A 187 -2.69 -29.87 24.85
CA ALA A 187 -3.08 -30.61 26.04
C ALA A 187 -2.31 -31.93 26.17
N CYS A 188 -1.02 -31.89 25.80
CA CYS A 188 -0.12 -33.04 25.71
C CYS A 188 1.00 -32.91 26.74
N PRO A 189 0.88 -33.53 27.93
CA PRO A 189 1.91 -33.49 28.97
C PRO A 189 3.25 -34.01 28.44
N VAL A 190 4.36 -33.33 28.78
CA VAL A 190 5.71 -33.80 28.45
C VAL A 190 6.42 -34.23 29.72
N GLN A 191 6.72 -35.52 29.84
CA GLN A 191 7.41 -36.07 31.01
C GLN A 191 8.85 -36.43 30.67
N VAL A 192 9.78 -35.90 31.48
CA VAL A 192 11.20 -36.26 31.40
C VAL A 192 11.46 -37.29 32.50
N GLU A 193 11.83 -38.52 32.12
CA GLU A 193 12.03 -39.65 33.05
C GLU A 193 13.27 -40.49 32.72
N ASP A 194 13.80 -41.23 33.71
CA ASP A 194 14.88 -42.20 33.52
C ASP A 194 14.33 -43.46 32.82
N LEU A 195 14.49 -43.52 31.50
CA LEU A 195 14.16 -44.70 30.73
C LEU A 195 15.26 -45.76 30.87
N SER A 196 14.87 -47.03 30.97
CA SER A 196 15.75 -48.18 31.27
C SER A 196 16.93 -48.38 30.29
N SER A 197 16.94 -47.69 29.15
CA SER A 197 18.04 -47.65 28.18
C SER A 197 18.15 -46.28 27.52
N ILE A 198 19.39 -45.84 27.24
CA ILE A 198 19.65 -44.62 26.44
C ILE A 198 19.23 -44.76 24.97
N SER A 199 19.01 -45.99 24.49
CA SER A 199 18.47 -46.24 23.15
C SER A 199 17.00 -45.81 23.04
N LEU A 200 16.28 -45.75 24.16
CA LEU A 200 14.92 -45.21 24.23
C LEU A 200 15.03 -43.70 24.44
N ARG A 201 14.91 -42.94 23.35
CA ARG A 201 15.12 -41.48 23.37
C ARG A 201 13.87 -40.73 23.81
N GLY A 202 12.74 -41.03 23.19
CA GLY A 202 11.43 -40.47 23.48
C GLY A 202 10.34 -41.29 22.78
N ALA A 203 9.09 -41.05 23.17
CA ALA A 203 7.92 -41.63 22.54
C ALA A 203 6.66 -40.80 22.83
N PHE A 204 5.80 -40.66 21.82
CA PHE A 204 4.43 -40.19 21.96
C PHE A 204 3.47 -41.36 22.22
N TYR A 205 2.56 -41.18 23.16
CA TYR A 205 1.53 -42.14 23.54
C TYR A 205 0.16 -41.60 23.15
N PRO A 206 -0.40 -42.00 21.98
CA PRO A 206 -1.64 -41.42 21.46
C PRO A 206 -2.84 -41.54 22.41
N MET A 207 -2.98 -42.70 23.05
CA MET A 207 -4.10 -43.00 23.97
C MET A 207 -4.10 -42.13 25.23
N GLU A 208 -2.92 -41.75 25.71
CA GLU A 208 -2.73 -40.87 26.87
C GLU A 208 -2.59 -39.40 26.45
N ASN A 209 -2.46 -39.12 25.14
CA ASN A 209 -2.04 -37.83 24.58
C ASN A 209 -0.85 -37.24 25.34
N LYS A 210 0.26 -38.00 25.41
CA LYS A 210 1.41 -37.66 26.26
C LYS A 210 2.73 -37.95 25.56
N ILE A 211 3.73 -37.11 25.77
CA ILE A 211 5.11 -37.32 25.32
C ILE A 211 5.97 -37.73 26.51
N ARG A 212 6.84 -38.71 26.33
CA ARG A 212 7.90 -39.03 27.28
C ARG A 212 9.27 -38.86 26.63
N LEU A 213 10.20 -38.24 27.36
CA LEU A 213 11.57 -38.00 26.92
C LEU A 213 12.54 -38.57 27.95
N ASN A 214 13.66 -39.11 27.46
CA ASN A 214 14.71 -39.63 28.32
C ASN A 214 15.53 -38.49 28.95
N GLU A 215 15.62 -38.49 30.29
CA GLU A 215 16.40 -37.49 31.04
C GLU A 215 17.90 -37.48 30.69
N ARG A 216 18.43 -38.61 30.19
CA ARG A 216 19.86 -38.78 29.85
C ARG A 216 20.26 -38.06 28.55
N LEU A 217 19.31 -37.55 27.76
CA LEU A 217 19.59 -36.79 26.55
C LEU A 217 20.11 -35.39 26.88
N LYS A 218 21.13 -34.93 26.15
CA LYS A 218 21.58 -33.52 26.23
C LYS A 218 20.59 -32.59 25.55
N ASP A 219 20.64 -31.29 25.85
CA ASP A 219 19.63 -30.31 25.42
C ASP A 219 19.33 -30.34 23.91
N SER A 220 20.35 -30.33 23.04
CA SER A 220 20.15 -30.43 21.58
C SER A 220 19.53 -31.77 21.15
N GLN A 221 19.93 -32.86 21.80
CA GLN A 221 19.43 -34.21 21.51
C GLN A 221 17.99 -34.40 21.99
N ARG A 222 17.63 -33.77 23.11
CA ARG A 222 16.29 -33.78 23.69
C ARG A 222 15.34 -32.92 22.87
N LEU A 223 15.79 -31.75 22.42
CA LEU A 223 15.05 -30.87 21.53
C LEU A 223 14.76 -31.52 20.16
N SER A 224 15.75 -32.16 19.54
CA SER A 224 15.55 -32.96 18.31
C SER A 224 14.56 -34.11 18.50
N THR A 225 14.64 -34.82 19.63
CA THR A 225 13.69 -35.91 19.95
C THR A 225 12.29 -35.35 20.13
N LEU A 226 12.13 -34.28 20.92
CA LEU A 226 10.86 -33.59 21.15
C LEU A 226 10.25 -33.05 19.86
N ALA A 227 11.04 -32.53 18.92
CA ALA A 227 10.54 -32.02 17.64
C ALA A 227 9.82 -33.12 16.83
N HIS A 228 10.32 -34.35 16.86
CA HIS A 228 9.67 -35.49 16.23
C HIS A 228 8.43 -35.96 16.98
N GLU A 229 8.49 -36.10 18.32
CA GLU A 229 7.32 -36.50 19.12
C GLU A 229 6.18 -35.48 19.01
N LEU A 230 6.53 -34.20 18.85
CA LEU A 230 5.58 -33.13 18.55
C LEU A 230 4.91 -33.30 17.19
N GLY A 231 5.61 -33.84 16.19
CA GLY A 231 5.02 -34.24 14.91
C GLY A 231 3.84 -35.19 15.11
N HIS A 232 4.00 -36.21 15.97
CA HIS A 232 2.90 -37.08 16.34
C HIS A 232 1.80 -36.37 17.13
N ALA A 233 2.16 -35.59 18.16
CA ALA A 233 1.17 -34.89 18.98
C ALA A 233 0.33 -33.88 18.17
N MET A 234 0.90 -33.29 17.11
CA MET A 234 0.23 -32.33 16.23
C MET A 234 -0.81 -32.99 15.32
N GLN A 235 -0.57 -34.22 14.85
CA GLN A 235 -1.28 -34.80 13.70
C GLN A 235 -1.95 -36.16 14.00
N HIS A 236 -1.49 -36.91 15.00
CA HIS A 236 -1.82 -38.33 15.22
C HIS A 236 -2.48 -38.62 16.56
N ARG A 237 -3.30 -37.70 17.07
CA ARG A 237 -4.09 -37.92 18.29
C ARG A 237 -5.18 -38.97 18.09
N GLU A 238 -5.78 -38.99 16.90
CA GLU A 238 -6.74 -40.01 16.48
C GLU A 238 -6.00 -40.98 15.55
N MET A 239 -5.83 -42.25 15.97
CA MET A 239 -5.09 -43.29 15.24
C MET A 239 -5.88 -43.80 14.01
N THR A 240 -6.14 -42.93 13.05
CA THR A 240 -6.94 -43.20 11.84
C THR A 240 -6.09 -43.55 10.62
N LYS A 241 -4.78 -43.27 10.67
CA LYS A 241 -3.80 -43.50 9.60
C LYS A 241 -2.96 -44.75 9.88
N SER A 242 -2.30 -45.30 8.84
CA SER A 242 -1.36 -46.40 9.03
C SER A 242 -0.11 -45.93 9.77
N GLU A 243 0.57 -46.85 10.45
CA GLU A 243 1.82 -46.57 11.17
C GLU A 243 2.88 -45.95 10.24
N ALA A 244 3.06 -46.52 9.05
CA ALA A 244 4.00 -45.98 8.06
C ALA A 244 3.69 -44.54 7.64
N GLN A 245 2.40 -44.19 7.49
CA GLN A 245 1.98 -42.83 7.17
C GLN A 245 2.24 -41.88 8.36
N MET A 246 1.90 -42.31 9.58
CA MET A 246 2.08 -41.50 10.78
C MET A 246 3.56 -41.20 11.03
N GLU A 247 4.44 -42.20 10.92
CA GLU A 247 5.89 -42.01 11.07
C GLU A 247 6.46 -41.12 9.97
N LEU A 248 6.04 -41.29 8.71
CA LEU A 248 6.45 -40.43 7.60
C LEU A 248 6.07 -38.96 7.83
N GLU A 249 4.83 -38.71 8.26
CA GLU A 249 4.33 -37.36 8.56
C GLU A 249 5.06 -36.74 9.78
N ALA A 250 5.30 -37.53 10.83
CA ALA A 250 5.98 -37.07 12.03
C ALA A 250 7.47 -36.80 11.80
N ASP A 251 8.17 -37.64 11.05
CA ASP A 251 9.54 -37.36 10.60
C ASP A 251 9.60 -36.12 9.73
N ALA A 252 8.67 -35.97 8.79
CA ALA A 252 8.64 -34.83 7.90
C ALA A 252 8.45 -33.50 8.66
N LEU A 253 7.47 -33.45 9.57
CA LEU A 253 7.29 -32.30 10.47
C LEU A 253 8.48 -32.07 11.39
N GLY A 254 9.03 -33.15 11.97
CA GLY A 254 10.18 -33.11 12.85
C GLY A 254 11.40 -32.50 12.16
N ILE A 255 11.72 -32.94 10.94
CA ILE A 255 12.84 -32.41 10.13
C ILE A 255 12.62 -30.93 9.77
N MET A 256 11.40 -30.55 9.38
CA MET A 256 11.09 -29.14 9.09
C MET A 256 11.26 -28.27 10.33
N LEU A 257 10.82 -28.75 11.50
CA LEU A 257 10.95 -28.03 12.76
C LEU A 257 12.41 -27.98 13.22
N GLU A 258 13.15 -29.08 13.15
CA GLU A 258 14.59 -29.14 13.42
C GLU A 258 15.34 -28.11 12.58
N GLN A 259 15.11 -28.09 11.27
CA GLN A 259 15.77 -27.13 10.37
C GLN A 259 15.40 -25.69 10.70
N TYR A 260 14.14 -25.42 11.02
CA TYR A 260 13.69 -24.09 11.44
C TYR A 260 14.36 -23.65 12.74
N LEU A 261 14.54 -24.57 13.69
CA LEU A 261 15.18 -24.30 14.97
C LEU A 261 16.71 -24.20 14.87
N GLY A 262 17.31 -24.48 13.71
CA GLY A 262 18.77 -24.36 13.48
C GLY A 262 19.55 -25.68 13.55
N PHE A 263 18.86 -26.81 13.53
CA PHE A 263 19.48 -28.14 13.53
C PHE A 263 19.58 -28.71 12.12
N GLU A 264 20.67 -29.45 11.86
CA GLU A 264 20.68 -30.41 10.76
C GLU A 264 20.12 -31.76 11.23
N PRO A 265 19.18 -32.37 10.48
CA PRO A 265 18.65 -33.68 10.81
C PRO A 265 19.75 -34.73 10.71
N THR A 266 19.82 -35.60 11.72
CA THR A 266 20.85 -36.65 11.77
C THR A 266 20.71 -37.66 10.63
N GLU A 267 21.81 -38.31 10.23
CA GLU A 267 21.78 -39.40 9.24
C GLU A 267 20.88 -40.57 9.65
N ALA A 268 20.72 -40.80 10.96
CA ALA A 268 19.75 -41.79 11.46
C ALA A 268 18.30 -41.36 11.14
N ARG A 269 17.96 -40.09 11.35
CA ARG A 269 16.63 -39.54 11.03
C ARG A 269 16.35 -39.56 9.52
N LYS A 270 17.33 -39.20 8.69
CA LYS A 270 17.17 -39.25 7.22
C LYS A 270 16.92 -40.68 6.72
N ARG A 271 17.62 -41.67 7.29
CA ARG A 271 17.38 -43.09 6.97
C ARG A 271 16.02 -43.58 7.46
N HIS A 272 15.60 -43.18 8.65
CA HIS A 272 14.27 -43.52 9.18
C HIS A 272 13.15 -42.96 8.28
N LEU A 273 13.23 -41.68 7.90
CA LEU A 273 12.30 -41.06 6.95
C LEU A 273 12.24 -41.85 5.63
N ALA A 274 13.40 -42.25 5.11
CA ALA A 274 13.50 -43.04 3.88
C ALA A 274 12.86 -44.43 4.00
N GLU A 275 13.00 -45.09 5.15
CA GLU A 275 12.38 -46.38 5.45
C GLU A 275 10.85 -46.24 5.58
N CYS A 276 10.36 -45.21 6.26
CA CYS A 276 8.93 -44.88 6.37
C CYS A 276 8.33 -44.59 4.99
N TYR A 277 9.03 -43.82 4.15
CA TYR A 277 8.62 -43.55 2.78
C TYR A 277 8.48 -44.83 1.95
N ARG A 278 9.51 -45.70 1.96
CA ARG A 278 9.46 -46.99 1.23
C ARG A 278 8.30 -47.86 1.69
N SER A 279 8.07 -47.91 3.01
CA SER A 279 6.98 -48.67 3.62
C SER A 279 5.61 -48.12 3.21
N TYR A 280 5.43 -46.79 3.28
CA TYR A 280 4.20 -46.14 2.86
C TYR A 280 3.95 -46.26 1.35
N GLN A 281 4.99 -46.19 0.53
CA GLN A 281 4.87 -46.37 -0.92
C GLN A 281 4.40 -47.78 -1.28
N GLU A 282 4.84 -48.79 -0.55
CA GLU A 282 4.36 -50.17 -0.70
C GLU A 282 2.90 -50.33 -0.25
N GLU A 283 2.50 -49.68 0.84
CA GLU A 283 1.09 -49.63 1.28
C GLU A 283 0.19 -48.94 0.23
N TYR A 284 0.62 -47.80 -0.30
CA TYR A 284 -0.08 -47.06 -1.34
C TYR A 284 -0.26 -47.89 -2.61
N ARG A 285 0.79 -48.64 -3.02
CA ARG A 285 0.74 -49.54 -4.17
C ARG A 285 -0.24 -50.70 -3.98
N LYS A 286 -0.38 -51.21 -2.75
CA LYS A 286 -1.30 -52.32 -2.41
C LYS A 286 -2.75 -51.87 -2.28
N HIS A 287 -2.99 -50.61 -1.91
CA HIS A 287 -4.32 -50.06 -1.64
C HIS A 287 -4.56 -48.74 -2.40
N PRO A 288 -4.48 -48.73 -3.75
CA PRO A 288 -4.65 -47.52 -4.54
C PRO A 288 -6.09 -46.98 -4.39
N GLY A 289 -6.22 -45.69 -4.08
CA GLY A 289 -7.51 -45.02 -3.88
C GLY A 289 -8.03 -45.02 -2.43
N GLU A 290 -7.54 -45.93 -1.58
CA GLU A 290 -7.80 -45.93 -0.13
C GLU A 290 -6.71 -45.15 0.64
N ARG A 291 -5.49 -45.09 0.09
CA ARG A 291 -4.35 -44.35 0.66
C ARG A 291 -4.10 -43.05 -0.10
N GLU A 292 -3.65 -42.04 0.64
CA GLU A 292 -3.32 -40.73 0.08
C GLU A 292 -2.03 -40.81 -0.75
N SER A 293 -1.94 -40.01 -1.82
CA SER A 293 -0.70 -39.94 -2.59
C SER A 293 0.41 -39.31 -1.75
N PHE A 294 1.68 -39.65 -2.01
CA PHE A 294 2.81 -38.99 -1.35
C PHE A 294 2.75 -37.46 -1.48
N GLY A 295 2.31 -36.94 -2.63
CA GLY A 295 2.12 -35.50 -2.82
C GLY A 295 1.08 -34.91 -1.86
N THR A 296 -0.02 -35.62 -1.63
CA THR A 296 -1.08 -35.22 -0.68
C THR A 296 -0.56 -35.23 0.75
N VAL A 297 0.16 -36.28 1.15
CA VAL A 297 0.79 -36.39 2.47
C VAL A 297 1.73 -35.22 2.73
N MET A 298 2.60 -34.90 1.78
CA MET A 298 3.51 -33.76 1.87
C MET A 298 2.76 -32.42 1.95
N GLU A 299 1.65 -32.27 1.23
CA GLU A 299 0.83 -31.06 1.26
C GLU A 299 0.18 -30.85 2.63
N GLN A 300 -0.27 -31.93 3.27
CA GLN A 300 -0.76 -31.93 4.66
C GLN A 300 0.34 -31.56 5.66
N VAL A 301 1.54 -32.15 5.53
CA VAL A 301 2.71 -31.82 6.38
C VAL A 301 3.02 -30.33 6.30
N PHE A 302 3.17 -29.77 5.09
CA PHE A 302 3.47 -28.34 4.91
C PHE A 302 2.35 -27.44 5.43
N GLN A 303 1.08 -27.83 5.20
CA GLN A 303 -0.07 -27.10 5.71
C GLN A 303 -0.06 -27.10 7.24
N LYS A 304 0.17 -28.24 7.87
CA LYS A 304 0.22 -28.38 9.33
C LYS A 304 1.37 -27.57 9.91
N PHE A 305 2.57 -27.67 9.32
CA PHE A 305 3.72 -26.86 9.70
C PHE A 305 3.41 -25.36 9.63
N ARG A 306 2.84 -24.88 8.52
CA ARG A 306 2.43 -23.47 8.36
C ARG A 306 1.42 -23.00 9.41
N GLN A 307 0.50 -23.88 9.81
CA GLN A 307 -0.56 -23.56 10.78
C GLN A 307 -0.06 -23.57 12.22
N GLU A 308 0.89 -24.43 12.57
CA GLU A 308 1.39 -24.57 13.93
C GLU A 308 2.61 -23.68 14.22
N LEU A 309 3.48 -23.43 13.24
CA LEU A 309 4.73 -22.69 13.45
C LEU A 309 4.55 -21.30 14.11
N PRO A 310 3.61 -20.42 13.67
CA PRO A 310 3.43 -19.13 14.34
C PRO A 310 3.01 -19.25 15.81
N LYS A 311 2.32 -20.33 16.17
CA LYS A 311 1.95 -20.63 17.55
C LYS A 311 3.20 -21.10 18.30
N ILE A 312 3.96 -22.05 17.74
CA ILE A 312 5.22 -22.52 18.31
C ILE A 312 6.17 -21.35 18.60
N GLU A 313 6.33 -20.42 17.65
CA GLU A 313 7.12 -19.18 17.81
C GLU A 313 6.66 -18.37 19.03
N GLN A 314 5.36 -18.17 19.21
CA GLN A 314 4.80 -17.44 20.36
C GLN A 314 5.17 -18.09 21.70
N TYR A 315 5.21 -19.43 21.77
CA TYR A 315 5.60 -20.14 22.99
C TYR A 315 7.11 -20.13 23.21
N ILE A 316 7.92 -20.26 22.16
CA ILE A 316 9.38 -20.14 22.25
C ILE A 316 9.76 -18.73 22.73
N GLN A 317 9.11 -17.67 22.23
CA GLN A 317 9.36 -16.29 22.63
C GLN A 317 9.15 -16.02 24.13
N LYS A 318 8.31 -16.81 24.82
CA LYS A 318 8.15 -16.71 26.29
C LYS A 318 9.44 -17.06 27.05
N TYR A 319 10.25 -17.97 26.50
CA TYR A 319 11.47 -18.48 27.13
C TYR A 319 12.74 -17.95 26.47
N VAL A 320 12.65 -17.58 25.20
CA VAL A 320 13.72 -16.98 24.39
C VAL A 320 13.21 -15.65 23.82
N PRO A 321 13.23 -14.57 24.62
CA PRO A 321 12.86 -13.24 24.12
C PRO A 321 13.77 -12.81 22.96
N GLU A 322 13.24 -12.03 22.03
CA GLU A 322 13.96 -11.57 20.83
C GLU A 322 15.24 -10.78 21.18
N GLN A 323 15.23 -10.05 22.30
CA GLN A 323 16.40 -9.36 22.84
C GLN A 323 17.55 -10.31 23.19
N THR A 324 17.25 -11.54 23.64
CA THR A 324 18.25 -12.57 23.96
C THR A 324 18.93 -13.08 22.69
N LEU A 325 18.14 -13.30 21.62
CA LEU A 325 18.64 -13.65 20.30
C LEU A 325 19.49 -12.53 19.69
N GLN A 326 19.07 -11.27 19.81
CA GLN A 326 19.82 -10.12 19.31
C GLN A 326 21.16 -9.93 20.04
N LYS A 327 21.22 -10.14 21.36
CA LYS A 327 22.45 -10.09 22.15
C LYS A 327 23.45 -11.19 21.77
N LEU A 328 22.96 -12.39 21.42
CA LEU A 328 23.79 -13.53 21.03
C LEU A 328 24.20 -13.48 19.54
N SER A 329 23.44 -12.80 18.70
CA SER A 329 23.72 -12.65 17.26
C SER A 329 24.69 -11.49 16.95
N GLN A 330 25.07 -10.68 17.95
CA GLN A 330 26.11 -9.67 17.81
C GLN A 330 27.50 -10.33 17.96
N PRO A 331 28.46 -10.05 17.06
CA PRO A 331 29.81 -10.57 17.21
C PRO A 331 30.42 -10.06 18.52
N GLN A 332 30.84 -10.97 19.40
CA GLN A 332 31.56 -10.61 20.62
C GLN A 332 32.90 -9.97 20.24
N ARG A 333 32.99 -8.65 20.40
CA ARG A 333 34.27 -7.96 20.54
C ARG A 333 34.29 -7.28 21.90
N GLY A 334 35.22 -7.74 22.73
CA GLY A 334 35.63 -7.00 23.91
C GLY A 334 36.25 -5.66 23.54
N GLU A 335 36.23 -4.77 24.54
CA GLU A 335 36.90 -3.47 24.65
C GLU A 335 36.14 -2.22 24.15
N ARG A 336 35.64 -1.45 25.16
CA ARG A 336 35.22 -0.02 25.26
C ARG A 336 34.30 0.57 24.17
N PRO A 337 33.33 1.45 24.55
CA PRO A 337 32.30 1.92 23.62
C PRO A 337 32.91 2.85 22.57
N GLU A 338 33.12 2.35 21.36
CA GLU A 338 33.43 3.16 20.19
C GLU A 338 32.15 3.77 19.60
N GLN A 339 32.24 5.03 19.16
CA GLN A 339 31.21 5.70 18.35
C GLN A 339 30.70 4.79 17.24
N THR A 340 29.39 4.78 17.01
CA THR A 340 28.79 3.95 15.96
C THR A 340 29.30 4.41 14.57
N ASN A 341 29.44 3.48 13.61
CA ASN A 341 29.88 3.82 12.25
C ASN A 341 28.96 4.85 11.57
N GLN A 342 27.67 4.89 11.94
CA GLN A 342 26.75 5.92 11.47
C GLN A 342 27.11 7.31 11.99
N GLU A 343 27.45 7.45 13.28
CA GLU A 343 27.92 8.71 13.86
C GLU A 343 29.25 9.14 13.26
N ARG A 344 30.19 8.20 13.08
CA ARG A 344 31.48 8.44 12.41
C ARG A 344 31.26 8.98 10.98
N TYR A 345 30.38 8.35 10.20
CA TYR A 345 30.10 8.77 8.83
C TYR A 345 29.41 10.13 8.78
N ALA A 346 28.48 10.40 9.69
CA ALA A 346 27.81 11.69 9.78
C ALA A 346 28.81 12.81 10.12
N GLN A 347 29.73 12.58 11.07
CA GLN A 347 30.75 13.56 11.45
C GLN A 347 31.73 13.85 10.30
N ILE A 348 32.22 12.81 9.63
CA ILE A 348 33.10 12.96 8.46
C ILE A 348 32.43 13.78 7.36
N LYS A 349 31.18 13.45 7.01
CA LYS A 349 30.43 14.15 5.95
C LYS A 349 30.14 15.62 6.29
N ALA A 350 29.96 15.92 7.58
CA ALA A 350 29.69 17.28 8.06
C ALA A 350 30.95 18.14 8.18
N GLN A 351 32.10 17.54 8.53
CA GLN A 351 33.32 18.28 8.86
C GLN A 351 34.33 18.37 7.72
N ILE A 352 34.33 17.42 6.78
CA ILE A 352 35.32 17.37 5.70
C ILE A 352 34.64 17.69 4.37
N ARG A 353 35.08 18.80 3.75
CA ARG A 353 34.61 19.19 2.42
C ARG A 353 35.42 18.48 1.33
N ILE A 354 34.74 17.94 0.31
CA ILE A 354 35.39 17.24 -0.81
C ILE A 354 36.42 18.12 -1.52
N VAL A 355 36.13 19.42 -1.66
CA VAL A 355 37.05 20.38 -2.31
C VAL A 355 38.37 20.49 -1.55
N ASP A 356 38.31 20.62 -0.21
CA ASP A 356 39.49 20.76 0.63
C ASP A 356 40.28 19.43 0.65
N TYR A 357 39.56 18.33 0.81
CA TYR A 357 40.13 16.98 0.79
C TYR A 357 40.83 16.67 -0.54
N ALA A 358 40.21 16.98 -1.67
CA ALA A 358 40.81 16.79 -2.99
C ALA A 358 42.13 17.58 -3.14
N GLN A 359 42.17 18.85 -2.70
CA GLN A 359 43.38 19.66 -2.74
C GLN A 359 44.49 19.11 -1.85
N GLN A 360 44.15 18.65 -0.64
CA GLN A 360 45.10 18.03 0.29
C GLN A 360 45.76 16.78 -0.30
N HIS A 361 45.01 16.01 -1.08
CA HIS A 361 45.52 14.83 -1.78
C HIS A 361 46.10 15.11 -3.18
N GLY A 362 46.40 16.38 -3.48
CA GLY A 362 47.15 16.77 -4.68
C GLY A 362 46.32 16.92 -5.95
N TYR A 363 44.98 16.89 -5.85
CA TYR A 363 44.11 17.20 -6.99
C TYR A 363 43.94 18.70 -7.19
N HIS A 364 44.03 19.15 -8.44
CA HIS A 364 43.85 20.55 -8.77
C HIS A 364 42.37 20.82 -9.02
N VAL A 365 41.72 21.43 -8.02
CA VAL A 365 40.31 21.81 -8.11
C VAL A 365 40.13 23.03 -9.01
N VAL A 366 39.29 22.92 -10.03
CA VAL A 366 38.98 23.96 -11.02
C VAL A 366 37.49 24.27 -10.98
N ALA A 367 37.11 25.55 -10.93
CA ALA A 367 35.71 25.96 -10.94
C ALA A 367 35.04 25.65 -12.29
N LYS A 368 33.79 25.17 -12.24
CA LYS A 368 32.95 24.82 -13.40
C LYS A 368 31.49 25.19 -13.13
N GLY A 369 31.20 26.49 -13.24
CA GLY A 369 29.90 27.06 -12.82
C GLY A 369 29.75 26.99 -11.30
N ASN A 370 28.59 26.52 -10.82
CA ASN A 370 28.33 26.31 -9.39
C ASN A 370 29.04 25.06 -8.82
N TYR A 371 29.68 24.28 -9.68
CA TYR A 371 30.38 23.07 -9.31
C TYR A 371 31.89 23.25 -9.42
N TYR A 372 32.63 22.30 -8.88
CA TYR A 372 34.05 22.15 -9.13
C TYR A 372 34.32 20.89 -9.94
N THR A 373 35.45 20.87 -10.64
CA THR A 373 36.00 19.68 -11.30
C THR A 373 37.47 19.53 -10.91
N LEU A 374 38.10 18.43 -11.29
CA LEU A 374 39.51 18.19 -11.05
C LEU A 374 40.26 18.26 -12.37
N LYS A 375 41.43 18.89 -12.41
CA LYS A 375 42.26 18.96 -13.63
C LYS A 375 42.68 17.58 -14.11
N GLU A 376 42.93 16.67 -13.18
CA GLU A 376 43.34 15.28 -13.40
C GLU A 376 42.15 14.39 -13.82
N HIS A 377 40.94 14.79 -13.44
CA HIS A 377 39.70 14.07 -13.67
C HIS A 377 38.59 15.04 -14.07
N ASP A 378 38.66 15.54 -15.31
CA ASP A 378 37.76 16.54 -15.89
C ASP A 378 36.27 16.11 -15.97
N SER A 379 36.02 14.81 -15.83
CA SER A 379 34.69 14.22 -15.75
C SER A 379 34.13 14.14 -14.34
N VAL A 380 34.94 14.38 -13.30
CA VAL A 380 34.46 14.49 -11.92
C VAL A 380 33.85 15.87 -11.71
N ILE A 381 32.63 15.90 -11.20
CA ILE A 381 31.91 17.11 -10.81
C ILE A 381 31.65 17.04 -9.31
N ILE A 382 31.99 18.09 -8.59
CA ILE A 382 31.86 18.24 -7.13
C ILE A 382 30.86 19.37 -6.87
N ASP A 383 29.80 19.07 -6.13
CA ASP A 383 28.85 20.04 -5.59
C ASP A 383 29.33 20.52 -4.20
N PRO A 384 29.81 21.78 -4.09
CA PRO A 384 30.32 22.31 -2.84
C PRO A 384 29.23 22.58 -1.80
N GLU A 385 27.97 22.76 -2.22
CA GLU A 385 26.85 23.04 -1.32
C GLU A 385 26.35 21.75 -0.68
N LYS A 386 26.19 20.69 -1.48
CA LYS A 386 25.74 19.37 -1.01
C LYS A 386 26.86 18.47 -0.51
N ASN A 387 28.11 18.93 -0.62
CA ASN A 387 29.32 18.20 -0.28
C ASN A 387 29.35 16.77 -0.87
N CYS A 388 29.01 16.67 -2.17
CA CYS A 388 28.95 15.41 -2.90
C CYS A 388 29.61 15.53 -4.28
N PHE A 389 29.93 14.40 -4.90
CA PHE A 389 30.52 14.36 -6.24
C PHE A 389 29.88 13.27 -7.11
N TRP A 390 30.06 13.38 -8.43
CA TRP A 390 29.76 12.33 -9.39
C TRP A 390 30.71 12.41 -10.58
N ARG A 391 30.93 11.27 -11.26
CA ARG A 391 31.76 11.20 -12.46
C ARG A 391 30.92 11.00 -13.73
N ASN A 392 31.11 11.88 -14.72
CA ASN A 392 30.35 11.91 -15.97
C ASN A 392 30.85 10.96 -17.07
N SER A 393 32.07 10.39 -16.94
CA SER A 393 32.61 9.44 -17.93
C SER A 393 32.99 8.09 -17.31
N GLY A 394 32.32 7.04 -17.78
CA GLY A 394 32.61 5.63 -17.49
C GLY A 394 31.57 4.70 -18.15
N ARG A 395 31.99 3.48 -18.52
CA ARG A 395 31.08 2.37 -18.86
C ARG A 395 30.90 1.53 -17.58
N GLY A 396 29.77 1.72 -16.88
CA GLY A 396 29.45 1.03 -15.62
C GLY A 396 28.78 1.96 -14.59
N THR A 397 28.75 1.55 -13.32
CA THR A 397 28.37 2.42 -12.19
C THR A 397 29.47 3.44 -11.96
N ASN A 398 29.27 4.67 -12.45
CA ASN A 398 30.23 5.75 -12.23
C ASN A 398 30.32 6.07 -10.73
N PRO A 399 31.54 6.27 -10.18
CA PRO A 399 31.71 6.71 -8.80
C PRO A 399 30.94 8.01 -8.54
N GLN A 400 30.14 8.01 -7.47
CA GLN A 400 29.39 9.17 -6.99
C GLN A 400 29.13 9.01 -5.50
N GLY A 401 29.00 10.11 -4.77
CA GLY A 401 28.68 10.08 -3.35
C GLY A 401 29.31 11.21 -2.54
N SER A 402 29.56 10.93 -1.27
CA SER A 402 30.13 11.83 -0.28
C SER A 402 31.66 11.88 -0.32
N VAL A 403 32.28 12.61 0.61
CA VAL A 403 33.74 12.63 0.78
C VAL A 403 34.34 11.25 1.08
N ILE A 404 33.59 10.36 1.73
CA ILE A 404 34.02 8.97 1.97
C ILE A 404 34.12 8.22 0.65
N ASP A 405 33.11 8.35 -0.21
CA ASP A 405 33.08 7.73 -1.53
C ASP A 405 34.16 8.33 -2.44
N PHE A 406 34.48 9.62 -2.27
CA PHE A 406 35.54 10.30 -3.00
C PHE A 406 36.92 9.77 -2.57
N ALA A 407 37.18 9.72 -1.26
CA ALA A 407 38.40 9.15 -0.69
C ALA A 407 38.60 7.71 -1.16
N MET A 408 37.56 6.87 -1.06
CA MET A 408 37.59 5.48 -1.49
C MET A 408 37.98 5.37 -2.96
N ASN A 409 37.31 6.10 -3.86
CA ASN A 409 37.49 5.90 -5.29
C ASN A 409 38.74 6.58 -5.87
N PHE A 410 39.18 7.70 -5.28
CA PHE A 410 40.26 8.52 -5.85
C PHE A 410 41.55 8.45 -5.06
N VAL A 411 41.50 8.32 -3.73
CA VAL A 411 42.68 8.32 -2.87
C VAL A 411 43.11 6.90 -2.50
N HIS A 412 42.17 6.04 -2.11
CA HIS A 412 42.46 4.71 -1.56
C HIS A 412 42.14 3.54 -2.50
N SER A 413 41.98 3.80 -3.81
CA SER A 413 41.86 2.74 -4.84
C SER A 413 40.76 1.69 -4.59
N GLY A 414 39.65 2.09 -3.99
CA GLY A 414 38.50 1.23 -3.67
C GLY A 414 38.49 0.70 -2.23
N ASP A 415 39.49 1.01 -1.41
CA ASP A 415 39.55 0.57 -0.02
C ASP A 415 38.76 1.52 0.90
N LEU A 416 37.58 1.06 1.32
CA LEU A 416 36.71 1.80 2.23
C LEU A 416 37.32 1.95 3.62
N GLU A 417 38.00 0.93 4.14
CA GLU A 417 38.50 0.93 5.51
C GLU A 417 39.66 1.92 5.66
N ALA A 418 40.60 1.91 4.71
CA ALA A 418 41.69 2.88 4.66
C ALA A 418 41.17 4.33 4.53
N SER A 419 40.11 4.53 3.75
CA SER A 419 39.46 5.84 3.60
C SER A 419 38.82 6.31 4.91
N LEU A 420 38.15 5.42 5.63
CA LEU A 420 37.50 5.75 6.89
C LEU A 420 38.51 6.00 8.00
N GLU A 421 39.60 5.25 8.05
CA GLU A 421 40.66 5.44 9.03
C GLU A 421 41.29 6.83 8.91
N GLU A 422 41.66 7.23 7.69
CA GLU A 422 42.21 8.57 7.44
C GLU A 422 41.20 9.69 7.75
N LEU A 423 39.98 9.60 7.22
CA LEU A 423 38.96 10.63 7.43
C LEU A 423 38.57 10.73 8.92
N SER A 424 38.56 9.62 9.66
CA SER A 424 38.28 9.61 11.10
C SER A 424 39.42 10.24 11.90
N GLN A 425 40.68 10.05 11.49
CA GLN A 425 41.83 10.72 12.12
C GLN A 425 41.78 12.25 11.90
N GLN A 426 41.31 12.71 10.73
CA GLN A 426 41.11 14.14 10.46
C GLN A 426 40.02 14.77 11.33
N VAL A 427 38.98 14.00 11.70
CA VAL A 427 37.89 14.44 12.59
C VAL A 427 38.25 14.30 14.08
N GLY A 428 39.10 13.33 14.44
CA GLY A 428 39.45 12.98 15.83
C GLY A 428 40.66 13.71 16.43
N GLY A 429 41.32 14.59 15.68
CA GLY A 429 42.43 15.42 16.15
C GLY A 429 41.98 16.56 17.08
N THR A 430 42.73 16.79 18.16
CA THR A 430 42.41 17.70 19.27
C THR A 430 42.23 19.18 18.86
N SER A 431 41.27 19.86 19.51
CA SER A 431 40.74 21.23 19.34
C SER A 431 41.68 22.38 18.93
N TYR A 432 41.16 23.37 18.18
CA TYR A 432 41.04 24.81 18.56
C TYR A 432 40.13 25.57 17.55
N PRO A 433 39.49 26.69 17.97
CA PRO A 433 38.28 27.23 17.38
C PRO A 433 38.55 28.08 16.15
N VAL A 434 37.59 28.14 15.24
CA VAL A 434 37.45 29.26 14.31
C VAL A 434 36.06 29.85 14.49
N GLN A 435 35.93 30.72 15.51
CA GLN A 435 35.23 31.96 15.26
C GLN A 435 36.04 32.71 14.20
N ARG A 436 35.52 32.72 12.97
CA ARG A 436 35.70 33.85 12.09
C ARG A 436 34.31 34.40 11.83
N GLU A 437 34.17 35.65 12.22
CA GLU A 437 33.09 36.53 11.82
C GLU A 437 32.74 36.27 10.35
N ARG A 438 31.44 36.16 10.07
CA ARG A 438 30.96 36.39 8.71
C ARG A 438 31.27 37.84 8.39
N GLU A 439 32.48 38.11 7.92
CA GLU A 439 32.64 39.16 6.93
C GLU A 439 31.77 38.72 5.76
N HIS A 440 30.57 39.29 5.68
CA HIS A 440 29.89 39.40 4.41
C HIS A 440 30.90 40.07 3.49
N PRO A 441 31.42 39.41 2.43
CA PRO A 441 31.93 40.18 1.33
C PRO A 441 30.68 40.90 0.80
N ALA A 442 30.60 42.19 1.13
CA ALA A 442 29.77 43.17 0.46
C ALA A 442 30.29 43.32 -0.98
N THR A 443 30.19 42.25 -1.73
CA THR A 443 30.23 42.18 -3.18
C THR A 443 29.36 40.98 -3.49
N ALA A 444 28.08 41.25 -3.74
CA ALA A 444 27.23 40.32 -4.48
C ALA A 444 28.05 39.85 -5.69
N LYS A 445 28.55 38.61 -5.64
CA LYS A 445 28.90 37.93 -6.88
C LYS A 445 27.56 37.83 -7.59
N THR A 446 27.38 38.68 -8.60
CA THR A 446 26.34 38.55 -9.61
C THR A 446 26.31 37.07 -10.00
N VAL A 447 25.30 36.35 -9.51
CA VAL A 447 24.99 35.02 -10.00
C VAL A 447 24.75 35.23 -11.49
N GLU A 448 25.65 34.75 -12.34
CA GLU A 448 25.41 34.77 -13.78
C GLU A 448 24.05 34.09 -14.00
N LYS A 449 23.08 34.86 -14.51
CA LYS A 449 21.72 34.40 -14.76
C LYS A 449 21.84 33.27 -15.80
N VAL A 450 21.71 32.02 -15.35
CA VAL A 450 21.78 30.85 -16.23
C VAL A 450 20.63 30.94 -17.22
N SER A 451 20.95 31.13 -18.50
CA SER A 451 19.95 31.26 -19.57
C SER A 451 19.22 29.95 -19.81
N LEU A 452 17.88 29.96 -19.68
CA LEU A 452 17.03 28.80 -19.99
C LEU A 452 17.21 28.32 -21.42
N LYS A 453 17.36 29.26 -22.36
CA LYS A 453 17.45 29.00 -23.80
C LYS A 453 18.61 28.07 -24.16
N ASP A 454 19.71 28.16 -23.41
CA ASP A 454 20.90 27.34 -23.62
C ASP A 454 20.75 25.89 -23.10
N HIS A 455 19.68 25.63 -22.34
CA HIS A 455 19.39 24.34 -21.73
C HIS A 455 18.15 23.65 -22.30
N LEU A 456 17.48 24.26 -23.28
CA LEU A 456 16.32 23.66 -23.94
C LEU A 456 16.72 22.38 -24.72
N PRO A 457 16.00 21.26 -24.53
CA PRO A 457 16.24 20.03 -25.29
C PRO A 457 16.06 20.23 -26.79
N GLU A 458 16.84 19.50 -27.60
CA GLU A 458 16.72 19.52 -29.04
C GLU A 458 15.31 19.10 -29.50
N ARG A 459 14.71 19.89 -30.40
CA ARG A 459 13.40 19.62 -30.99
C ARG A 459 13.49 18.41 -31.92
N ASN A 460 12.57 17.47 -31.78
CA ASN A 460 12.43 16.38 -32.74
C ASN A 460 11.78 16.88 -34.04
N ARG A 461 12.01 16.14 -35.13
CA ARG A 461 11.44 16.43 -36.46
C ARG A 461 9.91 16.35 -36.54
N ASP A 462 9.28 15.66 -35.60
CA ASP A 462 7.83 15.47 -35.55
C ASP A 462 7.33 15.40 -34.10
N MET A 463 6.05 15.73 -33.92
CA MET A 463 5.36 15.76 -32.62
C MET A 463 4.46 14.54 -32.37
N ARG A 464 4.59 13.48 -33.17
CA ARG A 464 3.61 12.38 -33.19
C ARG A 464 3.42 11.70 -31.84
N ARG A 465 4.48 11.59 -31.03
CA ARG A 465 4.45 10.91 -29.74
C ARG A 465 3.90 11.81 -28.64
N ALA A 466 4.28 13.08 -28.61
CA ALA A 466 3.70 14.09 -27.72
C ALA A 466 2.19 14.24 -27.98
N TYR A 467 1.79 14.41 -29.25
CA TYR A 467 0.38 14.56 -29.62
C TYR A 467 -0.43 13.32 -29.26
N ALA A 468 0.07 12.12 -29.57
CA ALA A 468 -0.61 10.88 -29.20
C ALA A 468 -0.69 10.68 -27.68
N TYR A 469 0.34 11.08 -26.93
CA TYR A 469 0.32 11.03 -25.48
C TYR A 469 -0.76 11.94 -24.90
N LEU A 470 -0.77 13.21 -25.28
CA LEU A 470 -1.72 14.20 -24.77
C LEU A 470 -3.16 13.84 -25.14
N THR A 471 -3.42 13.52 -26.41
CA THR A 471 -4.80 13.26 -26.88
C THR A 471 -5.32 11.86 -26.56
N LYS A 472 -4.49 10.81 -26.65
CA LYS A 472 -4.95 9.41 -26.48
C LYS A 472 -4.72 8.83 -25.10
N THR A 473 -3.71 9.32 -24.38
CA THR A 473 -3.38 8.82 -23.04
C THR A 473 -3.93 9.74 -21.96
N ARG A 474 -3.77 11.05 -22.14
CA ARG A 474 -4.25 12.09 -21.20
C ARG A 474 -5.62 12.64 -21.54
N TRP A 475 -6.20 12.25 -22.69
CA TRP A 475 -7.53 12.66 -23.13
C TRP A 475 -7.74 14.17 -23.25
N ILE A 476 -6.63 14.91 -23.41
CA ILE A 476 -6.68 16.36 -23.65
C ILE A 476 -7.27 16.58 -25.05
N ASP A 477 -8.17 17.55 -25.16
CA ASP A 477 -8.81 17.89 -26.42
C ASP A 477 -7.76 18.30 -27.47
N PRO A 478 -7.86 17.78 -28.72
CA PRO A 478 -6.91 18.09 -29.78
C PRO A 478 -6.70 19.58 -30.06
N ASP A 479 -7.73 20.41 -29.92
CA ASP A 479 -7.64 21.86 -30.18
C ASP A 479 -6.87 22.57 -29.07
N VAL A 480 -6.99 22.12 -27.82
CA VAL A 480 -6.16 22.61 -26.70
C VAL A 480 -4.69 22.23 -26.93
N VAL A 481 -4.42 21.01 -27.40
CA VAL A 481 -3.03 20.62 -27.77
C VAL A 481 -2.52 21.49 -28.92
N GLN A 482 -3.36 21.77 -29.92
CA GLN A 482 -2.98 22.57 -31.08
C GLN A 482 -2.71 24.04 -30.70
N ASP A 483 -3.48 24.63 -29.79
CA ASP A 483 -3.25 25.98 -29.26
C ASP A 483 -1.83 26.12 -28.68
N PHE A 484 -1.40 25.17 -27.84
CA PHE A 484 -0.04 25.15 -27.30
C PHE A 484 1.04 25.02 -28.38
N VAL A 485 0.77 24.29 -29.46
CA VAL A 485 1.71 24.14 -30.59
C VAL A 485 1.81 25.45 -31.36
N ASP A 486 0.69 26.09 -31.67
CA ASP A 486 0.63 27.32 -32.45
C ASP A 486 1.28 28.48 -31.70
N ARG A 487 1.11 28.52 -30.37
CA ARG A 487 1.79 29.45 -29.46
C ARG A 487 3.25 29.09 -29.17
N LYS A 488 3.76 28.00 -29.74
CA LYS A 488 5.11 27.44 -29.53
C LYS A 488 5.42 27.03 -28.09
N MET A 489 4.40 26.94 -27.24
CA MET A 489 4.47 26.53 -25.83
C MET A 489 4.60 25.03 -25.64
N LEU A 490 4.51 24.23 -26.71
CA LEU A 490 4.74 22.78 -26.68
C LEU A 490 5.59 22.34 -27.86
N TYR A 491 6.60 21.50 -27.59
CA TYR A 491 7.24 20.68 -28.61
C TYR A 491 7.61 19.30 -28.09
N GLN A 492 7.98 18.41 -29.02
CA GLN A 492 8.51 17.10 -28.68
C GLN A 492 10.03 17.10 -28.77
N ASP A 493 10.74 16.67 -27.71
CA ASP A 493 12.20 16.49 -27.79
C ASP A 493 12.60 15.22 -28.57
N VAL A 494 13.89 15.09 -28.89
CA VAL A 494 14.43 13.90 -29.60
C VAL A 494 14.25 12.58 -28.83
N LYS A 495 14.02 12.62 -27.51
CA LYS A 495 13.73 11.45 -26.68
C LYS A 495 12.23 11.10 -26.66
N GLY A 496 11.40 11.95 -27.26
CA GLY A 496 9.96 11.81 -27.38
C GLY A 496 9.19 12.31 -26.16
N ASN A 497 9.75 13.17 -25.33
CA ASN A 497 9.09 13.84 -24.22
C ASN A 497 8.30 15.07 -24.72
N CYS A 498 7.26 15.46 -24.01
CA CYS A 498 6.68 16.80 -24.14
C CYS A 498 7.61 17.78 -23.45
N VAL A 499 7.98 18.86 -24.11
CA VAL A 499 8.65 20.02 -23.52
C VAL A 499 7.67 21.19 -23.61
N PHE A 500 7.25 21.67 -22.45
CA PHE A 500 6.37 22.81 -22.30
C PHE A 500 7.20 24.06 -22.00
N LEU A 501 6.88 25.18 -22.64
CA LEU A 501 7.52 26.48 -22.42
C LEU A 501 6.49 27.55 -22.09
N ALA A 502 6.83 28.41 -21.15
CA ALA A 502 6.23 29.72 -20.97
C ALA A 502 7.18 30.80 -21.48
N TYR A 503 6.62 31.95 -21.83
CA TYR A 503 7.35 33.07 -22.41
C TYR A 503 7.19 34.30 -21.53
N GLY A 504 8.27 35.06 -21.34
CA GLY A 504 8.23 36.35 -20.67
C GLY A 504 7.66 37.44 -21.58
N ALA A 505 7.48 38.64 -21.03
CA ALA A 505 6.99 39.81 -21.77
C ALA A 505 7.90 40.23 -22.95
N ASP A 506 9.16 39.82 -22.95
CA ASP A 506 10.11 40.03 -24.04
C ASP A 506 9.96 39.02 -25.20
N GLY A 507 9.07 38.04 -25.07
CA GLY A 507 8.85 36.97 -26.05
C GLY A 507 9.89 35.86 -26.00
N GLU A 508 10.81 35.86 -25.03
CA GLU A 508 11.79 34.80 -24.83
C GLU A 508 11.30 33.77 -23.79
N PRO A 509 11.69 32.50 -23.89
CA PRO A 509 11.31 31.49 -22.90
C PRO A 509 11.86 31.84 -21.52
N ASN A 510 10.99 31.98 -20.52
CA ASN A 510 11.36 32.25 -19.13
C ASN A 510 11.23 31.00 -18.25
N PHE A 511 10.32 30.08 -18.57
CA PHE A 511 10.13 28.82 -17.84
C PHE A 511 9.95 27.66 -18.81
N ALA A 512 10.54 26.49 -18.49
CA ALA A 512 10.24 25.27 -19.22
C ALA A 512 10.28 24.02 -18.34
N THR A 513 9.41 23.06 -18.66
CA THR A 513 9.30 21.78 -17.95
C THR A 513 9.06 20.64 -18.93
N PHE A 514 9.58 19.46 -18.63
CA PHE A 514 9.37 18.28 -19.47
C PHE A 514 8.41 17.28 -18.83
N ARG A 515 7.67 16.57 -19.68
CA ARG A 515 6.82 15.44 -19.31
C ARG A 515 7.11 14.26 -20.22
N GLY A 516 7.52 13.15 -19.61
CA GLY A 516 7.72 11.89 -20.29
C GLY A 516 6.41 11.32 -20.85
N THR A 517 6.49 10.77 -22.06
CA THR A 517 5.33 10.22 -22.79
C THR A 517 5.16 8.69 -22.63
N LEU A 518 6.00 8.04 -21.81
CA LEU A 518 5.87 6.61 -21.50
C LEU A 518 4.97 6.43 -20.27
N SER A 519 3.83 5.76 -20.43
CA SER A 519 2.86 5.56 -19.35
C SER A 519 3.38 4.71 -18.18
N GLU A 520 4.39 3.87 -18.41
CA GLU A 520 4.95 2.95 -17.41
C GLU A 520 6.11 3.55 -16.59
N ARG A 521 6.65 4.71 -16.98
CA ARG A 521 7.77 5.37 -16.28
C ARG A 521 7.49 6.86 -16.14
N LYS A 522 7.31 7.31 -14.90
CA LYS A 522 7.15 8.74 -14.58
C LYS A 522 8.49 9.44 -14.79
N PHE A 523 8.52 10.39 -15.72
CA PHE A 523 9.63 11.31 -15.97
C PHE A 523 9.05 12.71 -16.07
N LEU A 524 9.44 13.60 -15.16
CA LEU A 524 9.05 14.99 -15.13
C LEU A 524 10.16 15.81 -14.48
N GLY A 525 10.22 17.10 -14.80
CA GLY A 525 11.16 18.01 -14.16
C GLY A 525 11.30 19.30 -14.94
N ASP A 526 11.73 20.32 -14.23
CA ASP A 526 11.95 21.64 -14.80
C ASP A 526 13.33 21.71 -15.46
N ILE A 527 13.43 22.57 -16.47
CA ILE A 527 14.67 22.76 -17.21
C ILE A 527 15.52 23.80 -16.48
N ARG A 528 16.83 23.57 -16.44
CA ARG A 528 17.77 24.48 -15.80
C ARG A 528 17.67 25.87 -16.43
N GLY A 529 17.56 26.89 -15.58
CA GLY A 529 17.37 28.28 -16.01
C GLY A 529 15.92 28.75 -15.99
N SER A 530 14.96 27.87 -15.67
CA SER A 530 13.56 28.24 -15.45
C SER A 530 13.39 29.29 -14.36
N ASP A 531 12.50 30.25 -14.63
CA ASP A 531 12.18 31.38 -13.76
C ASP A 531 10.99 31.09 -12.85
N TYR A 532 11.28 30.68 -11.62
CA TYR A 532 10.27 30.38 -10.60
C TYR A 532 9.56 31.63 -10.04
N THR A 533 9.97 32.86 -10.38
CA THR A 533 9.22 34.05 -9.95
C THR A 533 8.01 34.32 -10.84
N HIS A 534 8.04 33.89 -12.11
CA HIS A 534 6.89 34.00 -13.02
C HIS A 534 6.21 32.65 -13.26
N ASP A 535 6.94 31.56 -13.06
CA ASP A 535 6.52 30.17 -13.29
C ASP A 535 5.95 29.95 -14.71
N PHE A 536 5.23 28.86 -14.92
CA PHE A 536 4.58 28.58 -16.20
C PHE A 536 3.24 29.32 -16.29
N TYR A 537 3.28 30.52 -16.87
CA TYR A 537 2.11 31.36 -17.12
C TYR A 537 1.62 31.30 -18.57
N ILE A 538 0.31 31.25 -18.74
CA ILE A 538 -0.39 31.27 -20.02
C ILE A 538 -1.28 32.52 -20.04
N SER A 539 -0.78 33.59 -20.65
CA SER A 539 -1.55 34.82 -20.78
C SER A 539 -2.48 34.75 -21.99
N ASN A 540 -3.77 34.97 -21.75
CA ASN A 540 -4.79 35.21 -22.76
C ASN A 540 -5.38 36.63 -22.64
N GLY A 541 -4.97 37.39 -21.61
CA GLY A 541 -5.47 38.74 -21.33
C GLY A 541 -6.86 38.72 -20.71
N ALA A 542 -7.19 37.65 -19.98
CA ALA A 542 -8.47 37.50 -19.30
C ALA A 542 -8.46 38.15 -17.91
N ASP A 543 -9.65 38.49 -17.41
CA ASP A 543 -9.86 39.00 -16.05
C ASP A 543 -9.93 37.90 -14.99
N LYS A 544 -9.86 36.63 -15.41
CA LYS A 544 -9.90 35.44 -14.56
C LYS A 544 -8.62 34.62 -14.68
N LEU A 545 -8.06 34.18 -13.56
CA LEU A 545 -6.86 33.35 -13.50
C LEU A 545 -7.17 31.98 -12.89
N ILE A 546 -6.88 30.90 -13.63
CA ILE A 546 -6.96 29.52 -13.11
C ILE A 546 -5.56 29.06 -12.69
N VAL A 547 -5.41 28.63 -11.43
CA VAL A 547 -4.14 28.13 -10.89
C VAL A 547 -4.16 26.61 -10.77
N THR A 548 -3.18 25.89 -11.35
CA THR A 548 -3.09 24.42 -11.28
C THR A 548 -1.67 23.95 -10.91
N GLU A 549 -1.50 22.67 -10.54
CA GLU A 549 -0.18 22.11 -10.17
C GLU A 549 0.67 21.60 -11.35
N SER A 550 0.05 21.40 -12.51
CA SER A 550 0.79 20.91 -13.67
C SER A 550 0.18 21.36 -14.98
N VAL A 551 1.03 21.44 -16.01
CA VAL A 551 0.58 21.80 -17.36
C VAL A 551 -0.47 20.80 -17.88
N ILE A 552 -0.39 19.53 -17.46
CA ILE A 552 -1.38 18.52 -17.84
C ILE A 552 -2.74 18.80 -17.19
N ASP A 553 -2.77 19.32 -15.96
CA ASP A 553 -4.00 19.67 -15.26
C ASP A 553 -4.61 20.94 -15.84
N ALA A 554 -3.80 21.97 -16.13
CA ALA A 554 -4.25 23.14 -16.89
C ALA A 554 -4.89 22.76 -18.23
N MET A 555 -4.21 21.92 -19.03
CA MET A 555 -4.76 21.44 -20.31
C MET A 555 -6.01 20.56 -20.12
N SER A 556 -6.13 19.85 -19.00
CA SER A 556 -7.32 19.05 -18.70
C SER A 556 -8.51 19.95 -18.36
N VAL A 557 -8.30 20.99 -17.55
CA VAL A 557 -9.29 22.02 -17.24
C VAL A 557 -9.74 22.74 -18.53
N MET A 558 -8.81 23.14 -19.39
CA MET A 558 -9.15 23.74 -20.70
C MET A 558 -10.04 22.82 -21.54
N SER A 559 -9.75 21.51 -21.54
CA SER A 559 -10.56 20.52 -22.26
C SER A 559 -11.95 20.36 -21.67
N ILE A 560 -12.07 20.40 -20.33
CA ILE A 560 -13.35 20.37 -19.61
C ILE A 560 -14.17 21.62 -19.92
N LEU A 561 -13.58 22.82 -19.80
CA LEU A 561 -14.23 24.09 -20.13
C LEU A 561 -14.76 24.10 -21.56
N LYS A 562 -13.94 23.67 -22.53
CA LYS A 562 -14.35 23.54 -23.92
C LYS A 562 -15.53 22.57 -24.06
N GLY A 563 -15.48 21.42 -23.39
CA GLY A 563 -16.58 20.45 -23.36
C GLY A 563 -17.86 20.98 -22.71
N GLN A 564 -17.76 21.98 -21.84
CA GLN A 564 -18.89 22.69 -21.25
C GLN A 564 -19.38 23.88 -22.10
N ASN A 565 -18.86 24.05 -23.33
CA ASN A 565 -19.09 25.19 -24.20
C ASN A 565 -18.62 26.54 -23.63
N HIS A 566 -17.63 26.53 -22.73
CA HIS A 566 -16.90 27.73 -22.32
C HIS A 566 -15.65 27.91 -23.17
N ASP A 567 -15.33 29.16 -23.48
CA ASP A 567 -14.06 29.50 -24.12
C ASP A 567 -12.93 29.38 -23.10
N PHE A 568 -12.04 28.40 -23.31
CA PHE A 568 -10.87 28.21 -22.45
C PHE A 568 -9.82 29.32 -22.63
N GLN A 569 -9.90 30.15 -23.69
CA GLN A 569 -9.09 31.36 -23.81
C GLN A 569 -9.68 32.55 -23.02
N GLY A 570 -10.89 32.41 -22.47
CA GLY A 570 -11.49 33.39 -21.55
C GLY A 570 -10.90 33.39 -20.14
N TYR A 571 -9.79 32.69 -19.92
CA TYR A 571 -9.08 32.57 -18.65
C TYR A 571 -7.58 32.63 -18.90
N ASP A 572 -6.83 33.26 -18.01
CA ASP A 572 -5.38 33.10 -17.91
C ASP A 572 -5.08 31.88 -17.03
N TYR A 573 -3.90 31.27 -17.20
CA TYR A 573 -3.54 30.08 -16.43
C TYR A 573 -2.15 30.21 -15.83
N LEU A 574 -2.03 29.87 -14.55
CA LEU A 574 -0.75 29.75 -13.85
C LEU A 574 -0.56 28.32 -13.38
N VAL A 575 0.51 27.69 -13.84
CA VAL A 575 0.91 26.34 -13.41
C VAL A 575 2.04 26.48 -12.40
N GLN A 576 1.83 26.01 -11.17
CA GLN A 576 2.82 26.08 -10.09
C GLN A 576 3.77 24.88 -10.09
N ALA A 577 5.07 25.13 -10.28
CA ALA A 577 6.12 24.11 -10.28
C ALA A 577 7.13 24.29 -9.11
N GLY A 578 7.61 23.19 -8.53
CA GLY A 578 8.73 23.20 -7.56
C GLY A 578 8.38 23.47 -6.09
N THR A 579 9.35 23.91 -5.27
CA THR A 579 9.25 24.03 -3.80
C THR A 579 9.14 25.48 -3.26
N LYS A 580 9.10 26.49 -4.13
CA LYS A 580 8.94 27.93 -3.78
C LYS A 580 7.71 28.54 -4.47
N LYS A 581 6.53 27.92 -4.26
CA LYS A 581 5.39 27.95 -5.19
C LYS A 581 4.53 29.24 -5.24
N TYR A 582 4.60 30.11 -4.23
CA TYR A 582 3.51 31.10 -4.03
C TYR A 582 3.83 32.52 -4.47
N ASP A 583 5.12 32.88 -4.54
CA ASP A 583 5.56 34.22 -4.97
C ASP A 583 5.17 34.50 -6.44
N ALA A 584 5.05 33.45 -7.26
CA ALA A 584 4.64 33.57 -8.65
C ALA A 584 3.20 34.05 -8.80
N VAL A 585 2.28 33.63 -7.92
CA VAL A 585 0.90 34.13 -7.95
C VAL A 585 0.90 35.63 -7.72
N LEU A 586 1.64 36.10 -6.73
CA LEU A 586 1.72 37.52 -6.42
C LEU A 586 2.34 38.32 -7.55
N THR A 587 3.42 37.81 -8.13
CA THR A 587 4.11 38.43 -9.26
C THR A 587 3.15 38.58 -10.44
N GLN A 588 2.44 37.51 -10.80
CA GLN A 588 1.46 37.56 -11.89
C GLN A 588 0.30 38.50 -11.58
N LEU A 589 -0.22 38.50 -10.36
CA LEU A 589 -1.31 39.41 -9.95
C LEU A 589 -0.89 40.89 -9.93
N GLN A 590 0.39 41.19 -9.72
CA GLN A 590 0.95 42.54 -9.80
C GLN A 590 1.18 42.99 -11.26
N GLU A 591 1.66 42.08 -12.11
CA GLU A 591 1.92 42.36 -13.53
C GLU A 591 0.64 42.36 -14.38
N HIS A 592 -0.39 41.64 -13.94
CA HIS A 592 -1.71 41.53 -14.56
C HIS A 592 -2.82 42.08 -13.64
N PRO A 593 -2.89 43.42 -13.46
CA PRO A 593 -3.91 44.06 -12.63
C PRO A 593 -5.35 43.89 -13.14
N GLU A 594 -5.52 43.51 -14.41
CA GLU A 594 -6.82 43.15 -14.98
C GLU A 594 -7.45 41.90 -14.36
N VAL A 595 -6.65 41.02 -13.73
CA VAL A 595 -7.11 39.80 -13.08
C VAL A 595 -7.80 40.12 -11.76
N ASN A 596 -9.13 40.01 -11.75
CA ASN A 596 -9.99 40.29 -10.61
C ASN A 596 -10.55 39.03 -9.91
N GLU A 597 -10.53 37.87 -10.59
CA GLU A 597 -11.02 36.59 -10.07
C GLU A 597 -9.94 35.51 -10.21
N VAL A 598 -9.65 34.79 -9.12
CA VAL A 598 -8.65 33.71 -9.08
C VAL A 598 -9.32 32.40 -8.69
N LEU A 599 -9.31 31.43 -9.61
CA LEU A 599 -9.87 30.09 -9.44
C LEU A 599 -8.72 29.13 -9.08
N LEU A 600 -8.70 28.63 -7.84
CA LEU A 600 -7.68 27.70 -7.37
C LEU A 600 -8.07 26.26 -7.68
N ALA A 601 -7.39 25.64 -8.63
CA ALA A 601 -7.70 24.33 -9.21
C ALA A 601 -6.58 23.29 -9.04
N MET A 602 -6.16 23.07 -7.80
CA MET A 602 -5.01 22.22 -7.43
C MET A 602 -5.41 20.75 -7.18
N ASP A 603 -4.43 19.86 -6.96
CA ASP A 603 -4.67 18.43 -6.72
C ASP A 603 -5.48 18.22 -5.43
N HIS A 604 -6.31 17.17 -5.39
CA HIS A 604 -7.00 16.73 -4.16
C HIS A 604 -6.04 15.90 -3.29
N ASP A 605 -5.00 16.56 -2.78
CA ASP A 605 -4.08 16.03 -1.78
C ASP A 605 -3.62 17.11 -0.80
N ILE A 606 -2.87 16.70 0.24
CA ILE A 606 -2.40 17.60 1.30
C ILE A 606 -1.56 18.76 0.73
N ALA A 607 -0.74 18.50 -0.30
CA ALA A 607 0.12 19.54 -0.86
C ALA A 607 -0.70 20.56 -1.65
N GLY A 608 -1.68 20.09 -2.41
CA GLY A 608 -2.64 20.94 -3.12
C GLY A 608 -3.44 21.82 -2.17
N VAL A 609 -4.03 21.23 -1.11
CA VAL A 609 -4.83 21.97 -0.11
C VAL A 609 -4.01 23.02 0.61
N LYS A 610 -2.82 22.67 1.13
CA LYS A 610 -1.91 23.65 1.76
C LYS A 610 -1.50 24.76 0.79
N GLY A 611 -1.35 24.42 -0.49
CA GLY A 611 -1.04 25.41 -1.51
C GLY A 611 -2.19 26.39 -1.75
N MET A 612 -3.43 25.90 -1.80
CA MET A 612 -4.61 26.76 -1.94
C MET A 612 -4.80 27.66 -0.72
N GLN A 613 -4.64 27.13 0.50
CA GLN A 613 -4.62 27.92 1.74
C GLN A 613 -3.61 29.06 1.64
N LYS A 614 -2.37 28.74 1.24
CA LYS A 614 -1.32 29.74 1.21
C LYS A 614 -1.57 30.83 0.17
N VAL A 615 -2.10 30.47 -0.99
CA VAL A 615 -2.46 31.46 -2.03
C VAL A 615 -3.61 32.33 -1.55
N GLN A 616 -4.63 31.76 -0.90
CA GLN A 616 -5.75 32.52 -0.34
C GLN A 616 -5.28 33.53 0.72
N GLU A 617 -4.38 33.13 1.65
CA GLU A 617 -3.76 34.03 2.62
C GLU A 617 -3.03 35.20 1.93
N LEU A 618 -2.19 34.88 0.94
CA LEU A 618 -1.34 35.85 0.26
C LEU A 618 -2.15 36.85 -0.57
N ILE A 619 -3.24 36.41 -1.21
CA ILE A 619 -4.14 37.32 -1.93
C ILE A 619 -4.90 38.22 -0.94
N GLY A 620 -5.25 37.69 0.23
CA GLY A 620 -5.88 38.47 1.31
C GLY A 620 -5.02 39.62 1.86
N GLU A 621 -3.70 39.60 1.63
CA GLU A 621 -2.78 40.68 1.99
C GLU A 621 -2.81 41.85 0.98
N PHE A 622 -3.49 41.71 -0.16
CA PHE A 622 -3.59 42.78 -1.16
C PHE A 622 -4.69 43.80 -0.78
N PRO A 623 -4.43 45.10 -1.03
CA PRO A 623 -5.39 46.16 -0.71
C PRO A 623 -6.61 46.20 -1.65
N GLU A 624 -6.57 45.49 -2.78
CA GLU A 624 -7.67 45.39 -3.74
C GLU A 624 -8.48 44.11 -3.46
N GLU A 625 -9.80 44.22 -3.33
CA GLU A 625 -10.69 43.06 -3.17
C GLU A 625 -10.69 42.24 -4.48
N ARG A 626 -9.93 41.14 -4.50
CA ARG A 626 -9.96 40.14 -5.58
C ARG A 626 -10.79 38.94 -5.13
N LYS A 627 -11.65 38.44 -6.01
CA LYS A 627 -12.44 37.25 -5.73
C LYS A 627 -11.54 36.01 -5.83
N VAL A 628 -11.57 35.14 -4.83
CA VAL A 628 -10.85 33.87 -4.84
C VAL A 628 -11.84 32.74 -4.61
N SER A 629 -11.85 31.73 -5.49
CA SER A 629 -12.73 30.57 -5.38
C SER A 629 -11.94 29.26 -5.46
N ILE A 630 -12.45 28.23 -4.77
CA ILE A 630 -11.81 26.92 -4.67
C ILE A 630 -12.50 25.94 -5.62
N HIS A 631 -11.70 25.26 -6.44
CA HIS A 631 -12.17 24.33 -7.47
C HIS A 631 -11.34 23.04 -7.42
N VAL A 632 -11.69 22.12 -6.54
CA VAL A 632 -10.93 20.87 -6.34
C VAL A 632 -11.68 19.70 -6.97
N PRO A 633 -10.98 18.70 -7.55
CA PRO A 633 -11.62 17.44 -7.96
C PRO A 633 -12.43 16.81 -6.83
N ASP A 634 -13.51 16.09 -7.16
CA ASP A 634 -14.25 15.28 -6.20
C ASP A 634 -13.31 14.29 -5.46
N PRO A 635 -13.52 13.99 -4.16
CA PRO A 635 -12.59 13.20 -3.33
C PRO A 635 -12.15 11.84 -3.90
N GLN A 636 -12.95 11.24 -4.80
CA GLN A 636 -12.56 10.00 -5.46
C GLN A 636 -11.44 10.16 -6.50
N TYR A 637 -11.19 11.38 -6.96
CA TYR A 637 -10.19 11.73 -7.99
C TYR A 637 -9.01 12.46 -7.37
N LYS A 638 -7.81 12.18 -7.87
CA LYS A 638 -6.58 12.79 -7.38
C LYS A 638 -6.30 14.16 -8.02
N ASP A 639 -6.49 14.27 -9.32
CA ASP A 639 -6.16 15.46 -10.13
C ASP A 639 -7.19 15.69 -11.25
N TRP A 640 -7.19 16.88 -11.86
CA TRP A 640 -8.14 17.22 -12.93
C TRP A 640 -7.93 16.37 -14.19
N ASN A 641 -6.72 15.86 -14.44
CA ASN A 641 -6.50 14.90 -15.51
C ASN A 641 -7.19 13.55 -15.27
N GLU A 642 -7.25 13.09 -14.02
CA GLU A 642 -7.98 11.88 -13.64
C GLU A 642 -9.49 12.07 -13.81
N VAL A 643 -10.04 13.25 -13.46
CA VAL A 643 -11.44 13.61 -13.72
C VAL A 643 -11.75 13.50 -15.21
N LEU A 644 -11.02 14.24 -16.06
CA LEU A 644 -11.19 14.25 -17.51
C LEU A 644 -11.03 12.84 -18.10
N SER A 645 -9.95 12.15 -17.76
CA SER A 645 -9.67 10.81 -18.28
C SER A 645 -10.74 9.80 -17.88
N THR A 646 -11.31 9.92 -16.67
CA THR A 646 -12.38 9.04 -16.20
C THR A 646 -13.68 9.32 -16.92
N ALA A 647 -14.07 10.58 -17.05
CA ALA A 647 -15.26 10.98 -17.82
C ALA A 647 -15.17 10.47 -19.25
N MET A 648 -14.03 10.67 -19.93
CA MET A 648 -13.82 10.21 -21.30
C MET A 648 -13.83 8.69 -21.45
N ARG A 649 -13.25 7.94 -20.50
CA ARG A 649 -13.32 6.46 -20.51
C ARG A 649 -14.73 5.93 -20.25
N LYS A 650 -15.48 6.60 -19.38
CA LYS A 650 -16.89 6.28 -19.07
C LYS A 650 -17.87 6.81 -20.12
N MET A 651 -17.39 7.61 -21.08
CA MET A 651 -18.22 8.33 -22.06
C MET A 651 -19.26 9.24 -21.37
N GLN A 652 -18.87 9.85 -20.25
CA GLN A 652 -19.68 10.86 -19.57
C GLN A 652 -19.57 12.20 -20.29
N PRO A 653 -20.68 12.95 -20.48
CA PRO A 653 -20.64 14.31 -21.00
C PRO A 653 -19.78 15.20 -20.10
N LEU A 654 -18.91 16.01 -20.70
CA LEU A 654 -18.01 16.92 -19.94
C LEU A 654 -18.80 18.05 -19.27
N GLU A 655 -20.00 18.35 -19.79
CA GLU A 655 -21.00 19.25 -19.24
C GLU A 655 -21.42 18.87 -17.81
N GLN A 656 -21.30 17.60 -17.43
CA GLN A 656 -21.67 17.09 -16.10
C GLN A 656 -20.55 17.24 -15.06
N ILE A 657 -19.33 17.59 -15.47
CA ILE A 657 -18.23 17.82 -14.53
C ILE A 657 -18.46 19.20 -13.90
N PRO A 658 -18.59 19.35 -12.58
CA PRO A 658 -18.91 20.63 -11.97
C PRO A 658 -17.65 21.51 -11.75
N PHE A 659 -16.79 21.67 -12.77
CA PHE A 659 -15.52 22.42 -12.62
C PHE A 659 -15.75 23.86 -12.13
N LEU A 660 -16.69 24.59 -12.72
CA LEU A 660 -16.99 25.98 -12.35
C LEU A 660 -17.82 26.13 -11.07
N ARG A 661 -18.25 25.04 -10.44
CA ARG A 661 -18.95 25.12 -9.15
C ARG A 661 -17.92 25.48 -8.08
N GLU A 662 -18.16 26.57 -7.36
CA GLU A 662 -17.36 26.95 -6.20
C GLU A 662 -17.53 25.88 -5.11
N GLY A 663 -16.40 25.36 -4.64
CA GLY A 663 -16.34 24.41 -3.54
C GLY A 663 -15.77 25.05 -2.27
N GLU A 664 -15.80 24.28 -1.20
CA GLU A 664 -15.06 24.61 0.01
C GLU A 664 -13.65 24.03 -0.08
N LEU A 665 -12.74 24.63 0.69
CA LEU A 665 -11.40 24.07 0.85
C LEU A 665 -11.51 22.72 1.57
N PRO A 666 -10.98 21.62 1.00
CA PRO A 666 -11.02 20.32 1.67
C PRO A 666 -10.35 20.36 3.04
N GLU A 667 -10.93 19.66 4.03
CA GLU A 667 -10.34 19.55 5.36
C GLU A 667 -9.13 18.61 5.34
N ILE A 668 -8.01 19.04 5.96
CA ILE A 668 -6.90 18.15 6.28
C ILE A 668 -7.17 17.60 7.67
N HIS A 669 -7.34 16.29 7.75
CA HIS A 669 -7.48 15.60 9.03
C HIS A 669 -6.10 15.27 9.59
N PHE A 670 -6.04 15.09 10.91
CA PHE A 670 -4.80 14.75 11.60
C PHE A 670 -4.95 13.39 12.26
N CYS A 671 -3.91 12.57 12.12
CA CYS A 671 -3.79 11.33 12.86
C CYS A 671 -2.43 11.24 13.54
N ALA A 672 -2.36 10.40 14.56
CA ALA A 672 -1.10 10.10 15.25
C ALA A 672 -0.95 8.60 15.46
N VAL A 673 0.30 8.17 15.61
CA VAL A 673 0.59 6.85 16.16
C VAL A 673 0.45 6.92 17.68
N GLN A 674 -0.53 6.21 18.22
CA GLN A 674 -0.69 6.02 19.66
C GLN A 674 -0.04 4.70 20.06
N SER A 675 0.76 4.72 21.13
CA SER A 675 1.33 3.54 21.77
C SER A 675 0.61 3.18 23.06
N THR A 676 0.81 1.95 23.51
CA THR A 676 0.30 1.46 24.80
C THR A 676 0.92 2.14 26.02
N GLU A 677 2.01 2.89 25.88
CA GLU A 677 2.55 3.71 26.98
C GLU A 677 1.69 4.94 27.26
N GLN A 678 1.02 5.45 26.22
CA GLN A 678 0.14 6.61 26.35
C GLN A 678 -1.23 6.20 26.91
N VAL A 679 -1.83 5.12 26.38
CA VAL A 679 -3.15 4.63 26.80
C VAL A 679 -3.20 3.10 26.76
N GLU A 680 -3.75 2.48 27.81
CA GLU A 680 -4.10 1.06 27.82
C GLU A 680 -5.61 0.84 27.98
N GLU A 681 -6.17 -0.06 27.18
CA GLU A 681 -7.58 -0.45 27.25
C GLU A 681 -7.81 -1.90 26.79
N ARG A 682 -9.07 -2.36 26.84
CA ARG A 682 -9.43 -3.75 26.55
C ARG A 682 -9.14 -4.08 25.08
N GLY A 683 -8.06 -4.83 24.85
CA GLY A 683 -7.63 -5.24 23.51
C GLY A 683 -6.44 -4.45 22.96
N PHE A 684 -6.07 -3.34 23.61
CA PHE A 684 -4.91 -2.50 23.28
C PHE A 684 -4.12 -2.23 24.58
N ARG A 685 -3.17 -3.10 24.89
CA ARG A 685 -2.39 -3.05 26.14
C ARG A 685 -1.04 -3.70 25.94
N LYS A 686 -0.06 -3.33 26.76
CA LYS A 686 1.27 -3.93 26.71
C LYS A 686 1.18 -5.44 26.91
N ARG A 687 1.90 -6.21 26.10
CA ARG A 687 2.00 -7.67 26.23
C ARG A 687 3.43 -8.02 26.62
N GLY A 688 3.70 -8.07 27.93
CA GLY A 688 5.06 -8.17 28.46
C GLY A 688 5.79 -6.83 28.33
N ASP A 689 6.96 -6.82 27.69
CA ASP A 689 7.72 -5.59 27.40
C ASP A 689 7.37 -4.98 26.03
N GLN A 690 6.57 -5.65 25.22
CA GLN A 690 6.23 -5.23 23.86
C GLN A 690 5.06 -4.25 23.86
N GLU A 691 5.33 -3.03 23.39
CA GLU A 691 4.31 -2.03 23.10
C GLU A 691 3.46 -2.40 21.90
N GLN A 692 2.22 -1.93 21.91
CA GLN A 692 1.33 -1.99 20.76
C GLN A 692 1.10 -0.58 20.23
N TYR A 693 0.93 -0.47 18.92
CA TYR A 693 0.74 0.79 18.22
C TYR A 693 -0.53 0.72 17.38
N ARG A 694 -1.20 1.86 17.25
CA ARG A 694 -2.35 2.05 16.37
C ARG A 694 -2.39 3.48 15.85
N LEU A 695 -3.12 3.70 14.75
CA LEU A 695 -3.46 5.05 14.33
C LEU A 695 -4.71 5.51 15.06
N VAL A 696 -4.67 6.75 15.53
CA VAL A 696 -5.78 7.44 16.18
C VAL A 696 -6.04 8.77 15.52
N GLU A 697 -7.27 9.24 15.63
CA GLU A 697 -7.76 10.52 15.14
C GLU A 697 -8.63 11.19 16.21
N ILE A 698 -8.98 12.46 15.99
CA ILE A 698 -9.95 13.16 16.82
C ILE A 698 -11.35 12.89 16.24
N GLY A 699 -12.19 12.18 16.99
CA GLY A 699 -13.58 11.90 16.64
C GLY A 699 -14.48 13.14 16.73
N SER A 700 -15.73 13.00 16.28
CA SER A 700 -16.72 14.08 16.21
C SER A 700 -17.06 14.72 17.56
N GLU A 701 -16.94 13.98 18.67
CA GLU A 701 -17.17 14.51 20.03
C GLU A 701 -15.86 15.01 20.69
N GLY A 702 -14.78 15.13 19.91
CA GLY A 702 -13.49 15.64 20.40
C GLY A 702 -12.67 14.63 21.20
N GLN A 703 -12.98 13.34 21.15
CA GLN A 703 -12.22 12.24 21.75
C GLN A 703 -11.14 11.73 20.80
N ILE A 704 -9.98 11.33 21.33
CA ILE A 704 -9.01 10.55 20.54
C ILE A 704 -9.54 9.12 20.42
N GLN A 705 -9.79 8.67 19.20
CA GLN A 705 -10.34 7.35 18.91
C GLN A 705 -9.49 6.58 17.89
N PRO A 706 -9.52 5.23 17.89
CA PRO A 706 -8.82 4.42 16.90
C PRO A 706 -9.41 4.57 15.50
N MET A 707 -8.55 4.68 14.49
CA MET A 707 -9.00 4.72 13.09
C MET A 707 -9.38 3.33 12.57
N GLU A 708 -10.47 3.22 11.78
CA GLU A 708 -10.91 1.98 11.15
C GLU A 708 -10.10 1.61 9.89
N ILE A 709 -8.80 1.32 10.03
CA ILE A 709 -7.93 1.05 8.86
C ILE A 709 -7.85 -0.45 8.54
N ASN A 710 -7.96 -1.33 9.55
CA ASN A 710 -8.15 -2.78 9.40
C ASN A 710 -8.69 -3.36 10.70
N ARG A 711 -9.87 -4.00 10.66
CA ARG A 711 -10.45 -4.65 11.83
C ARG A 711 -9.52 -5.77 12.34
N ASN A 712 -9.22 -5.76 13.63
CA ASN A 712 -8.49 -6.82 14.37
C ASN A 712 -6.97 -6.95 14.12
N VAL A 713 -6.30 -5.92 13.62
CA VAL A 713 -4.82 -5.92 13.46
C VAL A 713 -4.18 -5.01 14.50
N ILE A 714 -3.32 -5.58 15.35
CA ILE A 714 -2.52 -4.85 16.33
C ILE A 714 -1.10 -4.73 15.78
N TYR A 715 -0.57 -3.52 15.74
CA TYR A 715 0.78 -3.25 15.25
C TYR A 715 1.77 -3.23 16.41
N THR A 716 3.00 -3.66 16.16
CA THR A 716 4.08 -3.71 17.17
C THR A 716 5.31 -2.92 16.75
N ASP A 717 5.27 -2.33 15.55
CA ASP A 717 6.26 -1.41 15.01
C ASP A 717 5.51 -0.18 14.46
N PRO A 718 5.79 1.04 14.97
CA PRO A 718 5.10 2.25 14.52
C PRO A 718 5.36 2.57 13.04
N GLU A 719 6.46 2.11 12.45
CA GLU A 719 6.75 2.33 11.02
C GLU A 719 5.77 1.59 10.11
N GLN A 720 5.12 0.52 10.59
CA GLN A 720 4.08 -0.22 9.85
C GLN A 720 2.80 0.60 9.63
N LEU A 721 2.58 1.64 10.44
CA LEU A 721 1.40 2.49 10.37
C LEU A 721 1.55 3.62 9.33
N LYS A 722 2.76 4.07 9.03
CA LYS A 722 3.02 5.13 8.04
C LYS A 722 2.38 4.89 6.66
N PRO A 723 2.50 3.70 6.03
CA PRO A 723 1.86 3.43 4.74
C PRO A 723 0.33 3.25 4.83
N LEU A 724 -0.23 3.18 6.04
CA LEU A 724 -1.66 2.98 6.30
C LEU A 724 -2.41 4.29 6.57
N VAL A 725 -1.69 5.41 6.70
CA VAL A 725 -2.29 6.74 6.85
C VAL A 725 -3.20 7.01 5.65
N PRO A 726 -4.51 7.27 5.85
CA PRO A 726 -5.43 7.52 4.75
C PRO A 726 -5.06 8.76 3.95
N LYS A 727 -5.58 8.86 2.73
CA LYS A 727 -5.49 10.11 1.96
C LYS A 727 -6.17 11.23 2.77
N MET A 728 -5.64 12.45 2.66
CA MET A 728 -6.10 13.64 3.41
C MET A 728 -5.87 13.60 4.93
N TYR A 729 -5.10 12.63 5.44
CA TYR A 729 -4.62 12.62 6.82
C TYR A 729 -3.13 12.99 6.89
N GLU A 730 -2.80 13.95 7.74
CA GLU A 730 -1.43 14.29 8.09
C GLU A 730 -1.03 13.57 9.39
N LEU A 731 0.09 12.84 9.32
CA LEU A 731 0.63 12.13 10.47
C LEU A 731 1.43 13.11 11.34
N VAL A 732 0.91 13.40 12.53
CA VAL A 732 1.53 14.25 13.56
C VAL A 732 2.01 13.42 14.74
N LYS A 733 2.74 14.04 15.66
CA LYS A 733 3.03 13.38 16.94
C LYS A 733 1.77 13.25 17.77
N TYR A 734 1.74 12.25 18.66
CA TYR A 734 0.58 12.03 19.51
C TYR A 734 0.30 13.22 20.44
N GLU A 735 1.36 13.85 20.96
CA GLU A 735 1.25 15.03 21.82
C GLU A 735 0.65 16.23 21.05
N GLU A 736 1.04 16.41 19.78
CA GLU A 736 0.50 17.45 18.91
C GLU A 736 -1.00 17.22 18.63
N LEU A 737 -1.42 15.96 18.48
CA LEU A 737 -2.84 15.60 18.33
C LEU A 737 -3.63 15.87 19.62
N GLU A 738 -3.03 15.63 20.79
CA GLU A 738 -3.65 15.97 22.08
C GLU A 738 -3.79 17.48 22.28
N GLU A 739 -2.80 18.27 21.89
CA GLU A 739 -2.87 19.73 21.91
C GLU A 739 -4.00 20.26 21.01
N GLN A 740 -4.12 19.74 19.79
CA GLN A 740 -5.21 20.09 18.87
C GLN A 740 -6.58 19.73 19.44
N ARG A 741 -6.71 18.58 20.09
CA ARG A 741 -7.93 18.16 20.79
C ARG A 741 -8.28 19.13 21.92
N ALA A 742 -7.30 19.50 22.75
CA ALA A 742 -7.51 20.43 23.86
C ALA A 742 -7.97 21.80 23.35
N PHE A 743 -7.33 22.30 22.28
CA PHE A 743 -7.69 23.55 21.64
C PHE A 743 -9.11 23.53 21.06
N ARG A 744 -9.53 22.44 20.37
CA ARG A 744 -10.92 22.29 19.89
C ARG A 744 -11.93 22.32 21.04
N MET A 745 -11.65 21.64 22.15
CA MET A 745 -12.53 21.67 23.33
C MET A 745 -12.58 23.05 24.01
N GLU A 746 -11.48 23.80 24.04
CA GLU A 746 -11.46 25.18 24.55
C GLU A 746 -12.25 26.12 23.64
N GLN A 747 -12.09 26.01 22.31
CA GLN A 747 -12.88 26.78 21.35
C GLN A 747 -14.38 26.46 21.44
N SER A 748 -14.77 25.20 21.59
CA SER A 748 -16.18 24.82 21.82
C SER A 748 -16.72 25.44 23.10
N ARG A 749 -15.95 25.42 24.21
CA ARG A 749 -16.34 26.07 25.47
C ARG A 749 -16.41 27.59 25.38
N GLU A 750 -15.50 28.23 24.64
CA GLU A 750 -15.55 29.68 24.38
C GLU A 750 -16.72 30.05 23.45
N THR A 751 -17.08 29.18 22.50
CA THR A 751 -18.23 29.39 21.60
C THR A 751 -19.55 29.20 22.35
N GLU A 752 -19.63 28.20 23.23
CA GLU A 752 -20.75 28.02 24.16
C GLU A 752 -20.85 29.19 25.15
N GLN A 753 -19.73 29.70 25.68
CA GLN A 753 -19.72 30.88 26.55
C GLN A 753 -20.07 32.19 25.82
N LYS A 754 -19.63 32.36 24.56
CA LYS A 754 -20.03 33.51 23.72
C LYS A 754 -21.49 33.43 23.27
N GLN A 755 -22.06 32.24 23.12
CA GLN A 755 -23.50 32.05 22.89
C GLN A 755 -24.35 32.38 24.14
N ILE A 756 -23.76 32.35 25.34
CA ILE A 756 -24.45 32.71 26.59
C ILE A 756 -24.50 34.25 26.81
N GLU A 757 -23.72 35.07 26.10
CA GLU A 757 -23.62 36.52 26.35
C GLU A 757 -23.95 37.46 25.16
N ALA A 758 -24.53 36.99 24.06
CA ALA A 758 -25.00 37.86 22.97
C ALA A 758 -26.53 37.75 22.77
N PRO A 759 -27.25 38.88 22.64
CA PRO A 759 -28.71 38.86 22.51
C PRO A 759 -29.11 38.23 21.17
N SER A 760 -29.92 37.19 21.26
CA SER A 760 -30.52 36.42 20.17
C SER A 760 -31.11 37.32 19.08
N GLN A 761 -30.49 37.31 17.90
CA GLN A 761 -31.16 37.59 16.64
C GLN A 761 -31.76 36.29 16.09
N GLU A 762 -33.02 36.38 15.67
CA GLU A 762 -33.94 35.30 15.29
C GLU A 762 -33.38 34.35 14.21
N SER A 763 -33.34 33.05 14.50
CA SER A 763 -33.34 31.97 13.50
C SER A 763 -34.73 31.35 13.42
N GLY A 764 -35.15 30.94 12.21
CA GLY A 764 -36.54 30.68 11.81
C GLY A 764 -37.41 29.81 12.74
N LYS A 765 -38.71 30.15 12.79
CA LYS A 765 -39.72 29.40 13.55
C LYS A 765 -39.81 27.94 13.08
N LYS A 766 -39.59 27.01 14.01
CA LYS A 766 -39.95 25.59 13.83
C LYS A 766 -41.46 25.43 13.70
N LEU A 767 -41.91 24.48 12.89
CA LEU A 767 -43.32 24.17 12.68
C LEU A 767 -43.86 23.25 13.77
N ALA A 768 -45.01 23.61 14.33
CA ALA A 768 -45.77 22.72 15.20
C ALA A 768 -46.59 21.75 14.35
N ALA A 769 -46.54 20.46 14.68
CA ALA A 769 -47.45 19.47 14.11
C ALA A 769 -48.70 19.36 14.97
N GLU A 770 -49.86 19.47 14.35
CA GLU A 770 -51.14 19.31 15.05
C GLU A 770 -51.46 17.83 15.33
N GLN A 771 -50.99 16.94 14.45
CA GLN A 771 -51.15 15.50 14.60
C GLN A 771 -50.05 14.75 13.82
N ILE A 772 -49.51 13.69 14.42
CA ILE A 772 -48.66 12.70 13.73
C ILE A 772 -49.49 11.42 13.49
N ARG A 773 -49.40 10.86 12.29
CA ARG A 773 -50.03 9.59 11.93
C ARG A 773 -49.21 8.77 10.95
N VAL A 774 -49.34 7.45 11.01
CA VAL A 774 -48.73 6.55 10.03
C VAL A 774 -49.77 6.19 8.97
N GLU A 775 -49.51 6.55 7.71
CA GLU A 775 -50.36 6.22 6.56
C GLU A 775 -49.56 5.45 5.53
N ASN A 776 -50.03 4.24 5.16
CA ASN A 776 -49.37 3.36 4.19
C ASN A 776 -47.88 3.08 4.50
N GLY A 777 -47.51 3.06 5.78
CA GLY A 777 -46.13 2.87 6.25
C GLY A 777 -45.33 4.16 6.41
N LEU A 778 -45.74 5.29 5.84
CA LEU A 778 -45.05 6.58 6.01
C LEU A 778 -45.52 7.31 7.27
N VAL A 779 -44.59 7.91 7.99
CA VAL A 779 -44.89 8.82 9.11
C VAL A 779 -45.24 10.18 8.53
N MET A 780 -46.46 10.65 8.78
CA MET A 780 -47.00 11.89 8.27
C MET A 780 -47.27 12.87 9.41
N ALA A 781 -46.91 14.14 9.20
CA ALA A 781 -47.24 15.25 10.10
C ALA A 781 -48.28 16.17 9.45
N GLU A 782 -49.35 16.47 10.19
CA GLU A 782 -50.31 17.50 9.80
C GLU A 782 -49.83 18.86 10.33
N VAL A 783 -49.39 19.73 9.43
CA VAL A 783 -48.79 21.04 9.73
C VAL A 783 -49.59 22.16 9.07
N GLN A 784 -49.54 23.35 9.66
CA GLN A 784 -50.19 24.53 9.09
C GLN A 784 -49.16 25.38 8.33
N LEU A 785 -49.28 25.41 7.00
CA LEU A 785 -48.40 26.16 6.09
C LEU A 785 -49.23 27.23 5.38
N ASP A 786 -48.80 28.49 5.46
CA ASP A 786 -49.48 29.63 4.85
C ASP A 786 -51.00 29.71 5.11
N GLY A 787 -51.43 29.26 6.29
CA GLY A 787 -52.84 29.25 6.73
C GLY A 787 -53.67 28.07 6.22
N GLN A 788 -53.08 27.13 5.46
CA GLN A 788 -53.70 25.88 5.04
C GLN A 788 -53.13 24.69 5.82
N ARG A 789 -53.95 23.66 6.02
CA ARG A 789 -53.51 22.40 6.63
C ARG A 789 -52.98 21.48 5.55
N GLU A 790 -51.75 21.04 5.72
CA GLU A 790 -51.12 20.07 4.85
C GLU A 790 -50.68 18.84 5.64
N THR A 791 -50.71 17.68 5.00
CA THR A 791 -50.21 16.42 5.57
C THR A 791 -48.97 16.01 4.78
N LEU A 792 -47.80 16.11 5.41
CA LEU A 792 -46.49 15.92 4.77
C LEU A 792 -45.74 14.77 5.43
N ALA A 793 -44.90 14.09 4.64
CA ALA A 793 -44.10 12.99 5.15
C ALA A 793 -42.91 13.53 5.95
N VAL A 794 -42.60 12.85 7.06
CA VAL A 794 -41.55 13.26 7.98
C VAL A 794 -40.25 12.54 7.65
N SER A 795 -39.17 13.31 7.55
CA SER A 795 -37.79 12.84 7.41
C SER A 795 -37.00 13.06 8.70
N ARG A 796 -35.94 12.27 8.89
CA ARG A 796 -35.05 12.36 10.06
C ARG A 796 -33.59 12.40 9.64
N GLU A 797 -32.85 13.35 10.23
CA GLU A 797 -31.39 13.46 10.11
C GLU A 797 -30.81 13.63 11.53
N GLY A 798 -30.10 12.62 12.04
CA GLY A 798 -29.69 12.58 13.45
C GLY A 798 -30.87 12.71 14.44
N ASN A 799 -30.92 13.82 15.18
CA ASN A 799 -32.00 14.19 16.13
C ASN A 799 -33.01 15.19 15.56
N ARG A 800 -32.82 15.64 14.31
CA ARG A 800 -33.68 16.61 13.62
C ARG A 800 -34.79 15.86 12.89
N TYR A 801 -36.04 16.32 13.07
CA TYR A 801 -37.20 15.88 12.31
C TYR A 801 -37.70 17.06 11.48
N TYR A 802 -37.97 16.83 10.20
CA TYR A 802 -38.39 17.90 9.29
C TYR A 802 -39.36 17.37 8.24
N VAL A 803 -40.09 18.29 7.60
CA VAL A 803 -40.98 18.00 6.46
C VAL A 803 -40.53 18.79 5.24
N GLU A 804 -40.67 18.19 4.08
CA GLU A 804 -40.35 18.81 2.79
C GLU A 804 -41.64 19.33 2.14
N THR A 805 -41.66 20.62 1.80
CA THR A 805 -42.84 21.30 1.20
C THR A 805 -42.74 21.45 -0.32
N GLY A 806 -41.66 20.91 -0.92
CA GLY A 806 -41.36 20.98 -2.34
C GLY A 806 -40.18 21.89 -2.64
N TYR A 807 -40.04 22.32 -3.89
CA TYR A 807 -38.92 23.15 -4.34
C TYR A 807 -39.33 24.62 -4.43
N ALA A 808 -38.47 25.52 -3.95
CA ALA A 808 -38.57 26.94 -4.20
C ALA A 808 -38.32 27.27 -5.69
N PHE A 809 -38.57 28.52 -6.07
CA PHE A 809 -38.46 28.98 -7.46
C PHE A 809 -37.03 28.89 -8.04
N ASP A 810 -36.02 28.74 -7.18
CA ASP A 810 -34.61 28.54 -7.51
C ASP A 810 -34.17 27.06 -7.46
N GLU A 811 -35.14 26.13 -7.45
CA GLU A 811 -34.92 24.68 -7.37
C GLU A 811 -34.24 24.22 -6.07
N THR A 812 -34.25 25.03 -5.01
CA THR A 812 -33.85 24.59 -3.66
C THR A 812 -35.00 23.86 -2.97
N LEU A 813 -34.75 22.67 -2.43
CA LEU A 813 -35.74 21.91 -1.67
C LEU A 813 -36.02 22.65 -0.34
N GLN A 814 -37.28 22.99 -0.10
CA GLN A 814 -37.71 23.65 1.12
C GLN A 814 -37.99 22.62 2.21
N GLU A 815 -37.19 22.68 3.26
CA GLU A 815 -37.32 21.88 4.46
C GLU A 815 -37.77 22.76 5.64
N HIS A 816 -38.69 22.23 6.45
CA HIS A 816 -39.11 22.89 7.67
C HIS A 816 -38.95 21.98 8.88
N ASP A 817 -38.16 22.44 9.84
CA ASP A 817 -37.93 21.74 11.10
C ASP A 817 -39.20 21.66 11.91
N LEU A 818 -39.52 20.45 12.38
CA LEU A 818 -40.58 20.22 13.34
C LEU A 818 -40.10 20.61 14.74
N ASP A 819 -41.04 21.13 15.54
CA ASP A 819 -40.76 21.47 16.92
C ASP A 819 -40.59 20.23 17.82
N GLU A 820 -40.17 20.48 19.05
CA GLU A 820 -39.85 19.41 19.99
C GLU A 820 -41.09 18.61 20.43
N HIS A 821 -42.27 19.24 20.39
CA HIS A 821 -43.52 18.57 20.71
C HIS A 821 -43.92 17.57 19.61
N ALA A 822 -43.79 17.96 18.34
CA ALA A 822 -43.98 17.05 17.21
C ALA A 822 -42.97 15.89 17.23
N ALA A 823 -41.71 16.18 17.57
CA ALA A 823 -40.70 15.14 17.74
C ALA A 823 -41.10 14.13 18.83
N GLU A 824 -41.58 14.57 19.99
CA GLU A 824 -42.08 13.69 21.05
C GLU A 824 -43.27 12.82 20.58
N GLN A 825 -44.23 13.40 19.87
CA GLN A 825 -45.37 12.65 19.32
C GLN A 825 -44.93 11.54 18.35
N ILE A 826 -43.92 11.81 17.51
CA ILE A 826 -43.32 10.80 16.61
C ILE A 826 -42.71 9.66 17.44
N ARG A 827 -41.95 9.97 18.49
CA ARG A 827 -41.33 8.95 19.36
C ARG A 827 -42.37 8.12 20.09
N GLU A 828 -43.44 8.73 20.59
CA GLU A 828 -44.54 8.03 21.26
C GLU A 828 -45.31 7.11 20.30
N GLN A 829 -45.56 7.56 19.07
CA GLN A 829 -46.34 6.79 18.10
C GLN A 829 -45.58 5.60 17.52
N LEU A 830 -44.26 5.72 17.34
CA LEU A 830 -43.40 4.67 16.81
C LEU A 830 -42.87 3.73 17.90
N GLY A 831 -42.76 4.23 19.14
CA GLY A 831 -42.33 3.46 20.31
C GLY A 831 -41.02 2.72 20.08
N GLY A 832 -40.97 1.44 20.48
CA GLY A 832 -39.78 0.59 20.34
C GLY A 832 -39.35 0.29 18.90
N ARG A 833 -40.19 0.60 17.89
CA ARG A 833 -39.84 0.42 16.47
C ARG A 833 -38.97 1.55 15.92
N MET A 834 -38.70 2.59 16.71
CA MET A 834 -37.82 3.67 16.26
C MET A 834 -36.37 3.23 16.05
N GLU A 835 -35.98 2.08 16.61
CA GLU A 835 -34.69 1.42 16.35
C GLU A 835 -34.64 0.73 14.97
N GLU A 836 -35.78 0.47 14.33
CA GLU A 836 -35.89 -0.17 13.00
C GLU A 836 -35.74 0.85 11.85
N LEU A 837 -35.81 2.15 12.15
CA LEU A 837 -35.85 3.23 11.16
C LEU A 837 -34.47 3.91 10.99
N GLY A 838 -34.00 4.01 9.74
CA GLY A 838 -32.76 4.72 9.38
C GLY A 838 -32.94 6.24 9.21
N GLU A 839 -31.90 6.90 8.70
CA GLU A 839 -31.96 8.32 8.31
C GLU A 839 -32.69 8.51 6.97
N GLY A 840 -33.26 9.70 6.78
CA GLY A 840 -34.12 10.06 5.65
C GLY A 840 -35.61 9.88 5.93
N LEU A 841 -36.38 9.60 4.88
CA LEU A 841 -37.84 9.49 4.93
C LEU A 841 -38.28 8.35 5.87
N LEU A 842 -39.09 8.66 6.88
CA LEU A 842 -39.53 7.66 7.87
C LEU A 842 -40.61 6.75 7.30
N TYR A 843 -40.21 5.52 6.94
CA TYR A 843 -41.06 4.48 6.38
C TYR A 843 -40.96 3.16 7.15
N LEU A 844 -42.10 2.62 7.59
CA LEU A 844 -42.23 1.32 8.22
C LEU A 844 -42.66 0.28 7.17
N GLU A 845 -41.86 -0.77 6.98
CA GLU A 845 -42.12 -1.85 6.01
C GLU A 845 -43.42 -2.64 6.28
N ASP A 846 -43.94 -2.62 7.51
CA ASP A 846 -45.19 -3.29 7.90
C ASP A 846 -46.17 -2.33 8.59
N PRO A 847 -47.45 -2.22 8.14
CA PRO A 847 -48.44 -1.35 8.74
C PRO A 847 -48.84 -1.79 10.17
N LEU A 848 -49.19 -0.83 11.03
CA LEU A 848 -49.66 -1.08 12.40
C LEU A 848 -50.84 -2.06 12.41
N PRO A 849 -50.88 -3.07 13.29
CA PRO A 849 -51.96 -4.05 13.29
C PRO A 849 -53.30 -3.41 13.69
N GLU A 850 -54.30 -3.52 12.82
CA GLU A 850 -55.69 -3.27 13.20
C GLU A 850 -56.17 -4.33 14.22
N SER A 851 -57.02 -3.89 15.15
CA SER A 851 -57.64 -4.73 16.18
C SER A 851 -58.33 -6.00 15.60
N PRO A 852 -58.35 -7.12 16.34
CA PRO A 852 -58.35 -8.45 15.75
C PRO A 852 -59.69 -8.81 15.12
N ARG A 853 -59.66 -9.28 13.87
CA ARG A 853 -60.72 -10.11 13.28
C ARG A 853 -60.14 -11.45 12.80
N LYS A 854 -60.88 -12.51 13.13
CA LYS A 854 -60.49 -13.93 13.04
C LYS A 854 -60.01 -14.37 11.66
N SER A 855 -59.00 -15.23 11.67
CA SER A 855 -58.29 -15.82 10.53
C SER A 855 -59.15 -16.69 9.62
N SER A 856 -58.74 -16.79 8.34
CA SER A 856 -59.25 -17.75 7.36
C SER A 856 -58.31 -18.98 7.28
N PRO A 857 -58.82 -20.23 7.39
CA PRO A 857 -58.05 -21.49 7.37
C PRO A 857 -57.31 -21.83 6.07
N PHE A 858 -57.37 -20.95 5.06
CA PHE A 858 -56.76 -21.17 3.75
C PHE A 858 -55.28 -20.78 3.73
N LEU A 859 -54.89 -19.72 4.46
CA LEU A 859 -53.52 -19.22 4.50
C LEU A 859 -52.57 -20.13 5.31
N GLU A 860 -53.08 -20.78 6.36
CA GLU A 860 -52.30 -21.80 7.11
C GLU A 860 -52.01 -23.06 6.27
N ARG A 861 -52.86 -23.40 5.29
CA ARG A 861 -52.65 -24.56 4.41
C ARG A 861 -51.59 -24.31 3.34
N VAL A 862 -51.48 -23.07 2.84
CA VAL A 862 -50.48 -22.71 1.83
C VAL A 862 -49.07 -22.67 2.43
N GLN A 863 -48.93 -22.15 3.65
CA GLN A 863 -47.63 -22.16 4.35
C GLN A 863 -47.16 -23.56 4.75
N GLN A 864 -48.08 -24.48 5.07
CA GLN A 864 -47.73 -25.88 5.35
C GLN A 864 -47.37 -26.70 4.09
N GLU A 865 -47.84 -26.31 2.90
CA GLU A 865 -47.48 -26.97 1.64
C GLU A 865 -46.11 -26.53 1.11
N GLU A 866 -45.67 -25.30 1.37
CA GLU A 866 -44.34 -24.84 0.97
C GLU A 866 -43.22 -25.41 1.85
N GLN A 867 -43.46 -25.56 3.16
CA GLN A 867 -42.49 -26.21 4.05
C GLN A 867 -42.28 -27.70 3.72
N LYS A 868 -43.29 -28.40 3.19
CA LYS A 868 -43.16 -29.80 2.75
C LYS A 868 -42.39 -29.97 1.44
N LYS A 869 -42.28 -28.95 0.60
CA LYS A 869 -41.50 -29.02 -0.66
C LYS A 869 -40.00 -28.89 -0.44
N ALA A 870 -39.57 -28.24 0.64
CA ALA A 870 -38.17 -28.13 1.02
C ALA A 870 -37.60 -29.42 1.65
N GLU A 871 -38.45 -30.32 2.17
CA GLU A 871 -38.05 -31.57 2.83
C GLU A 871 -37.91 -32.78 1.88
N MET A 872 -38.34 -32.71 0.62
CA MET A 872 -38.30 -33.84 -0.34
C MET A 872 -37.15 -33.73 -1.37
N GLY A 873 -35.91 -33.70 -0.88
CA GLY A 873 -34.71 -33.74 -1.73
C GLY A 873 -34.75 -34.85 -2.80
N MET A 874 -34.48 -34.48 -4.06
CA MET A 874 -34.18 -35.42 -5.14
C MET A 874 -33.04 -34.89 -6.03
N GLU A 875 -32.17 -35.84 -6.38
CA GLU A 875 -30.83 -35.74 -6.96
C GLU A 875 -30.76 -35.20 -8.41
N TYR A 876 -29.57 -34.69 -8.77
CA TYR A 876 -29.11 -34.67 -10.17
C TYR A 876 -27.63 -35.05 -10.25
N GLN A 877 -27.35 -36.15 -10.97
CA GLN A 877 -26.03 -36.71 -11.24
C GLN A 877 -25.44 -36.13 -12.55
N PRO A 878 -24.14 -35.80 -12.60
CA PRO A 878 -23.41 -35.67 -13.85
C PRO A 878 -22.31 -36.74 -13.97
N GLU A 879 -22.57 -37.75 -14.81
CA GLU A 879 -21.54 -38.59 -15.42
C GLU A 879 -20.75 -37.74 -16.44
N GLU A 880 -19.47 -37.49 -16.15
CA GLU A 880 -18.31 -37.47 -17.07
C GLU A 880 -17.10 -36.89 -16.32
N ALA A 881 -16.69 -37.61 -15.27
CA ALA A 881 -15.44 -37.42 -14.57
C ALA A 881 -14.42 -38.44 -15.10
N MET A 882 -13.74 -38.10 -16.19
CA MET A 882 -12.56 -38.84 -16.64
C MET A 882 -11.59 -37.90 -17.37
N GLU A 883 -10.85 -37.08 -16.61
CA GLU A 883 -9.42 -36.77 -16.87
C GLU A 883 -8.85 -35.87 -15.76
N MET A 884 -8.85 -36.39 -14.53
CA MET A 884 -7.84 -36.06 -13.52
C MET A 884 -6.66 -37.03 -13.66
N MET A 885 -5.86 -36.92 -14.73
CA MET A 885 -4.54 -37.55 -14.85
C MET A 885 -3.58 -36.78 -15.78
N LEU A 886 -3.53 -35.44 -15.68
CA LEU A 886 -2.44 -34.56 -16.19
C LEU A 886 -2.37 -33.27 -15.34
#